data_AF-A0A3A6T7Q7-F1
#
_entry.id   AF-A0A3A6T7Q7-F1
#
_cell.length_a   1.000
_cell.length_b   1.000
_cell.length_c   1.000
_cell.angle_alpha   90.00
_cell.angle_beta   90.00
_cell.angle_gamma   90.00
#
_symmetry.space_group_name_H-M   'P 1'
#
loop_
_entity.id
_entity.type
_entity.pdbx_description
1 polymer ?
#
loop_
_entity_poly.entity_id
_entity_poly.type
_entity_poly.pdbx_seq_one_letter_code
_entity_poly.pdbx_strand_id
1 'polypeptide(L)'
;MTYNHMVAYCIKGVTRMLSKARIAISILISLPLISCGGNDKKTEVITPVVEPQAVVVRNLISEQVGGLDNLKVPETNADLPQPLLDDGTPDPTFETTEAKRYLGKQLFHDPVRTVRLDAAKGGVIEAAGTGSCGSCHFGEAGSKAGMQFNFNVGGEGRGYTDAEGNFIPRRRPQLDILPRLRQEPLFVGDLMVDHLPTLTDVYEDDIGIPSIAIKDPNPGELLQSGRFDALDSVSRNAPSVVGAAFNNRLLLGGFAGEDHNSVRGLNPFNHPAQENIALLLLDAHRMLEAQSAELQRIPVYKKLFTDAFPEEAARAEQEDDLNLLINDKTILRATATFMRTVVTRNSPWDKFLAGDNNALTDSQLRGAKLFFTDPADGNGGAGCFSCHSGPMLNKQHNDPDVVGTGQFIEENFINLGLSDHPLQALNRHVRNDPEFRDDGRKEITLRDEDAFEFRTVTLRQIRDSGAFFHNGEFTSVKDVVEYFNNGVPQDSIAGNASTLSTRFTHPRGEGSEPGLGLSEDEINDLTAFINDGLFDPAFVTFDPDSTTDTFQLNERDLTYSLHRPDLETLGAVDGRVASGLPQDNNDLLSRRDLGIDPPLDVTDRLTVSLSKQSIVNDTEQQDTHIIHNTSDSMIDTHLIIVLKDLPDDVVVLQHNGMTENDEPYFRLFLQNGVITPGDGISHTIKLRHQDDSEITTPISYNLLMLSGQGNP
;
A
#
# COMPACT_ATOMS: atom_id res chain seq x y z
N MET A 1 32.55 -0.21 -47.80
CA MET A 1 33.12 0.12 -49.13
C MET A 1 32.02 0.73 -50.00
N THR A 2 32.36 1.50 -51.02
CA THR A 2 31.42 2.28 -51.85
C THR A 2 30.68 1.45 -52.90
N TYR A 3 29.41 1.77 -53.19
CA TYR A 3 28.85 1.73 -54.55
C TYR A 3 27.68 2.73 -54.71
N ASN A 4 27.46 3.21 -55.93
CA ASN A 4 26.46 4.24 -56.30
C ASN A 4 25.17 3.65 -56.89
N HIS A 5 24.04 4.39 -56.77
CA HIS A 5 23.16 4.90 -57.86
C HIS A 5 21.77 5.27 -57.29
N MET A 6 21.34 6.54 -57.32
CA MET A 6 20.66 7.28 -58.41
C MET A 6 19.13 7.05 -58.58
N VAL A 7 18.36 8.11 -58.25
CA VAL A 7 17.32 8.76 -59.10
C VAL A 7 15.93 8.09 -59.27
N ALA A 8 14.77 8.80 -59.30
CA ALA A 8 14.31 10.11 -58.76
C ALA A 8 12.80 10.34 -59.09
N TYR A 9 12.21 11.44 -58.54
CA TYR A 9 10.96 12.12 -58.99
C TYR A 9 9.61 11.37 -58.77
N CYS A 10 8.41 12.01 -58.68
CA CYS A 10 7.98 13.33 -59.18
C CYS A 10 6.85 14.06 -58.38
N ILE A 11 7.11 15.30 -57.93
CA ILE A 11 6.39 16.58 -58.18
C ILE A 11 4.88 16.78 -57.80
N LYS A 12 4.59 17.80 -56.96
CA LYS A 12 3.85 19.06 -57.28
C LYS A 12 3.86 20.10 -56.11
N GLY A 13 4.02 21.40 -56.42
CA GLY A 13 3.65 22.57 -55.56
C GLY A 13 2.47 23.35 -56.19
N VAL A 14 2.24 24.66 -56.08
CA VAL A 14 2.89 25.88 -55.51
C VAL A 14 1.80 27.04 -55.53
N THR A 15 1.79 28.28 -55.00
CA THR A 15 2.69 29.26 -54.31
C THR A 15 1.84 30.40 -53.67
N ARG A 16 2.29 31.09 -52.58
CA ARG A 16 2.32 32.59 -52.34
C ARG A 16 2.42 32.92 -50.82
N MET A 17 3.32 33.78 -50.30
CA MET A 17 3.56 35.25 -50.45
C MET A 17 2.52 36.12 -49.70
N LEU A 18 2.85 37.24 -49.01
CA LEU A 18 4.09 38.08 -49.01
C LEU A 18 4.19 39.05 -47.78
N SER A 19 5.42 39.53 -47.47
CA SER A 19 5.77 40.77 -46.73
C SER A 19 5.67 40.76 -45.18
N LYS A 20 6.44 41.55 -44.40
CA LYS A 20 7.53 42.53 -44.67
C LYS A 20 8.49 42.65 -43.46
N ALA A 21 9.70 43.21 -43.63
CA ALA A 21 10.81 43.09 -42.66
C ALA A 21 11.29 44.42 -42.02
N ARG A 22 12.14 44.31 -40.99
CA ARG A 22 13.22 45.29 -40.68
C ARG A 22 14.42 44.61 -39.99
N ILE A 23 15.58 45.27 -39.99
CA ILE A 23 16.92 44.70 -39.80
C ILE A 23 17.76 45.62 -38.88
N ALA A 24 18.60 45.03 -38.01
CA ALA A 24 19.83 45.65 -37.53
C ALA A 24 20.85 44.56 -37.11
N ILE A 25 22.01 44.52 -37.76
CA ILE A 25 23.21 43.76 -37.36
C ILE A 25 24.41 44.66 -37.59
N SER A 26 25.37 44.67 -36.65
CA SER A 26 26.66 45.34 -36.81
C SER A 26 27.79 44.43 -36.33
N ILE A 27 28.62 43.95 -37.26
CA ILE A 27 29.87 43.21 -37.02
C ILE A 27 30.98 43.96 -37.77
N LEU A 28 32.13 44.19 -37.14
CA LEU A 28 33.25 44.89 -37.78
C LEU A 28 34.62 44.27 -37.43
N ILE A 29 35.06 43.37 -38.32
CA ILE A 29 36.38 43.24 -38.97
C ILE A 29 37.68 43.33 -38.11
N SER A 30 38.64 42.48 -38.48
CA SER A 30 39.85 42.11 -37.74
C SER A 30 41.18 42.73 -38.26
N LEU A 31 42.10 43.02 -37.32
CA LEU A 31 43.58 42.84 -37.41
C LEU A 31 44.38 43.58 -38.52
N PRO A 32 45.73 43.62 -38.46
CA PRO A 32 46.67 43.52 -37.32
C PRO A 32 47.64 44.73 -37.22
N LEU A 33 48.47 44.78 -36.16
CA LEU A 33 49.83 45.32 -36.23
C LEU A 33 50.68 44.83 -35.03
N ILE A 34 52.00 44.73 -35.20
CA ILE A 34 52.95 44.18 -34.21
C ILE A 34 53.75 45.32 -33.57
N SER A 35 53.93 45.27 -32.24
CA SER A 35 55.00 45.98 -31.53
C SER A 35 55.39 45.21 -30.25
N CYS A 36 56.59 45.46 -29.72
CA CYS A 36 57.24 44.61 -28.72
C CYS A 36 57.15 45.16 -27.29
N GLY A 37 57.16 44.24 -26.30
CA GLY A 37 57.66 44.50 -24.94
C GLY A 37 56.60 44.50 -23.83
N GLY A 38 56.86 43.75 -22.76
CA GLY A 38 56.01 43.65 -21.56
C GLY A 38 55.99 42.20 -21.04
N ASN A 39 56.74 41.91 -19.97
CA ASN A 39 56.88 40.56 -19.42
C ASN A 39 56.12 40.42 -18.09
N ASP A 40 54.79 40.50 -18.14
CA ASP A 40 53.93 40.40 -16.97
C ASP A 40 53.28 39.02 -16.83
N LYS A 41 53.51 38.39 -15.67
CA LYS A 41 52.84 37.14 -15.30
C LYS A 41 51.37 37.42 -15.00
N LYS A 42 50.48 37.15 -15.95
CA LYS A 42 49.07 36.92 -15.62
C LYS A 42 48.93 35.58 -14.91
N THR A 43 48.66 35.64 -13.61
CA THR A 43 48.11 34.50 -12.87
C THR A 43 46.76 34.17 -13.47
N GLU A 44 46.58 32.96 -14.01
CA GLU A 44 45.25 32.47 -14.33
C GLU A 44 44.49 32.24 -13.02
N VAL A 45 43.45 33.04 -12.79
CA VAL A 45 42.50 32.78 -11.72
C VAL A 45 41.65 31.61 -12.19
N ILE A 46 42.08 30.39 -11.85
CA ILE A 46 41.26 29.20 -11.94
C ILE A 46 40.11 29.40 -10.94
N THR A 47 38.97 29.86 -11.44
CA THR A 47 37.71 29.76 -10.71
C THR A 47 37.45 28.27 -10.47
N PRO A 48 37.37 27.79 -9.23
CA PRO A 48 37.11 26.38 -8.97
C PRO A 48 35.76 26.02 -9.60
N VAL A 49 35.75 24.92 -10.36
CA VAL A 49 34.49 24.29 -10.77
C VAL A 49 33.87 23.74 -9.49
N VAL A 50 32.83 24.41 -9.00
CA VAL A 50 32.04 23.91 -7.87
C VAL A 50 31.30 22.67 -8.36
N GLU A 51 31.66 21.52 -7.80
CA GLU A 51 31.01 20.25 -8.10
C GLU A 51 29.53 20.32 -7.67
N PRO A 52 28.57 19.84 -8.49
CA PRO A 52 27.16 19.92 -8.14
C PRO A 52 26.88 19.17 -6.83
N GLN A 53 26.05 19.74 -5.94
CA GLN A 53 25.74 19.16 -4.63
C GLN A 53 25.29 17.69 -4.72
N ALA A 54 24.49 17.34 -5.74
CA ALA A 54 24.06 15.98 -6.01
C ALA A 54 25.24 15.00 -6.24
N VAL A 55 26.31 15.43 -6.90
CA VAL A 55 27.51 14.59 -7.11
C VAL A 55 28.29 14.42 -5.82
N VAL A 56 28.49 15.50 -5.05
CA VAL A 56 29.16 15.46 -3.73
C VAL A 56 28.42 14.53 -2.76
N VAL A 57 27.09 14.64 -2.69
CA VAL A 57 26.23 13.77 -1.87
C VAL A 57 26.28 12.33 -2.36
N ARG A 58 26.23 12.08 -3.68
CA ARG A 58 26.34 10.73 -4.23
C ARG A 58 27.69 10.07 -3.93
N ASN A 59 28.79 10.83 -4.02
CA ASN A 59 30.12 10.32 -3.69
C ASN A 59 30.22 9.92 -2.20
N LEU A 60 29.75 10.79 -1.29
CA LEU A 60 29.69 10.49 0.15
C LEU A 60 28.84 9.24 0.45
N ILE A 61 27.67 9.11 -0.16
CA ILE A 61 26.82 7.91 -0.01
C ILE A 61 27.57 6.67 -0.50
N SER A 62 28.22 6.75 -1.67
CA SER A 62 28.99 5.63 -2.24
C SER A 62 30.16 5.19 -1.37
N GLU A 63 30.81 6.11 -0.66
CA GLU A 63 31.89 5.80 0.29
C GLU A 63 31.33 5.10 1.55
N GLN A 64 30.23 5.60 2.10
CA GLN A 64 29.60 5.10 3.33
C GLN A 64 28.98 3.70 3.21
N VAL A 65 28.47 3.32 2.02
CA VAL A 65 27.86 1.99 1.79
C VAL A 65 28.75 1.01 1.00
N GLY A 66 29.99 1.39 0.71
CA GLY A 66 30.92 0.55 -0.07
C GLY A 66 30.61 0.43 -1.57
N GLY A 67 29.74 1.28 -2.11
CA GLY A 67 29.37 1.34 -3.53
C GLY A 67 27.87 1.50 -3.76
N LEU A 68 27.48 2.46 -4.62
CA LEU A 68 26.06 2.76 -4.91
C LEU A 68 25.23 1.56 -5.38
N ASP A 69 25.86 0.57 -6.01
CA ASP A 69 25.17 -0.61 -6.52
C ASP A 69 24.55 -1.44 -5.37
N ASN A 70 25.09 -1.33 -4.14
CA ASN A 70 24.50 -1.90 -2.93
C ASN A 70 23.15 -1.27 -2.53
N LEU A 71 22.72 -0.18 -3.19
CA LEU A 71 21.47 0.54 -2.94
C LEU A 71 20.49 0.47 -4.13
N LYS A 72 20.86 -0.21 -5.22
CA LYS A 72 20.03 -0.30 -6.44
C LYS A 72 19.20 -1.58 -6.45
N VAL A 73 17.92 -1.44 -6.79
CA VAL A 73 17.06 -2.58 -7.12
C VAL A 73 17.47 -3.11 -8.51
N PRO A 74 17.65 -4.43 -8.70
CA PRO A 74 17.96 -5.02 -10.01
C PRO A 74 16.93 -4.66 -11.08
N GLU A 75 17.38 -4.41 -12.32
CA GLU A 75 16.54 -3.82 -13.38
C GLU A 75 15.34 -4.70 -13.77
N THR A 76 15.46 -6.03 -13.70
CA THR A 76 14.39 -6.97 -14.06
C THR A 76 13.88 -7.77 -12.86
N ASN A 77 12.73 -8.42 -13.01
CA ASN A 77 12.17 -9.35 -12.01
C ASN A 77 12.89 -10.71 -11.98
N ALA A 78 13.73 -11.03 -12.98
CA ALA A 78 14.51 -12.27 -13.02
C ALA A 78 15.87 -12.15 -12.29
N ASP A 79 16.37 -10.92 -12.15
CA ASP A 79 17.61 -10.60 -11.42
C ASP A 79 17.37 -10.30 -9.93
N LEU A 80 16.13 -10.48 -9.44
CA LEU A 80 15.76 -10.29 -8.04
C LEU A 80 16.29 -11.43 -7.14
N PRO A 81 16.42 -11.18 -5.83
CA PRO A 81 16.78 -12.20 -4.84
C PRO A 81 15.98 -13.50 -4.97
N GLN A 82 16.68 -14.60 -5.22
CA GLN A 82 16.12 -15.94 -5.32
C GLN A 82 17.07 -16.98 -4.71
N PRO A 83 16.56 -18.11 -4.19
CA PRO A 83 17.39 -19.15 -3.59
C PRO A 83 18.34 -19.79 -4.58
N LEU A 84 19.52 -20.19 -4.09
CA LEU A 84 20.54 -20.87 -4.86
C LEU A 84 20.71 -22.31 -4.37
N LEU A 85 21.09 -23.20 -5.28
CA LEU A 85 21.54 -24.56 -5.00
C LEU A 85 22.97 -24.56 -4.43
N ASP A 86 23.44 -25.71 -3.92
CA ASP A 86 24.79 -25.90 -3.35
C ASP A 86 25.95 -25.52 -4.32
N ASP A 87 25.70 -25.46 -5.63
CA ASP A 87 26.67 -25.04 -6.65
C ASP A 87 26.63 -23.54 -7.01
N GLY A 88 25.72 -22.79 -6.39
CA GLY A 88 25.52 -21.35 -6.61
C GLY A 88 24.61 -21.01 -7.80
N THR A 89 23.96 -21.99 -8.44
CA THR A 89 22.96 -21.72 -9.49
C THR A 89 21.55 -21.50 -8.89
N PRO A 90 20.67 -20.71 -9.53
CA PRO A 90 19.29 -20.52 -9.04
C PRO A 90 18.49 -21.82 -8.96
N ASP A 91 17.75 -22.00 -7.87
CA ASP A 91 16.88 -23.16 -7.69
C ASP A 91 15.59 -23.01 -8.53
N PRO A 92 15.34 -23.89 -9.53
CA PRO A 92 14.17 -23.81 -10.41
C PRO A 92 12.83 -23.96 -9.66
N THR A 93 12.84 -24.50 -8.44
CA THR A 93 11.66 -24.58 -7.57
C THR A 93 11.05 -23.21 -7.30
N PHE A 94 11.90 -22.18 -7.19
CA PHE A 94 11.57 -20.81 -6.79
C PHE A 94 11.74 -19.77 -7.92
N GLU A 95 12.09 -20.22 -9.13
CA GLU A 95 12.27 -19.40 -10.33
C GLU A 95 11.07 -18.47 -10.55
N THR A 96 11.35 -17.16 -10.64
CA THR A 96 10.34 -16.12 -10.89
C THR A 96 10.03 -16.01 -12.37
N THR A 97 8.84 -16.48 -12.78
CA THR A 97 8.33 -16.34 -14.16
C THR A 97 7.11 -15.42 -14.20
N GLU A 98 6.88 -14.77 -15.34
CA GLU A 98 5.73 -13.87 -15.51
C GLU A 98 4.38 -14.58 -15.31
N ALA A 99 4.26 -15.85 -15.72
CA ALA A 99 3.04 -16.62 -15.49
C ALA A 99 2.80 -16.90 -14.00
N LYS A 100 3.84 -17.29 -13.24
CA LYS A 100 3.77 -17.45 -11.77
C LYS A 100 3.46 -16.11 -11.09
N ARG A 101 4.08 -15.00 -11.54
CA ARG A 101 3.83 -13.63 -11.03
C ARG A 101 2.39 -13.18 -11.26
N TYR A 102 1.88 -13.30 -12.48
CA TYR A 102 0.53 -12.88 -12.84
C TYR A 102 -0.55 -13.71 -12.11
N LEU A 103 -0.37 -15.04 -12.05
CA LEU A 103 -1.22 -15.91 -11.23
C LEU A 103 -1.14 -15.52 -9.75
N GLY A 104 0.05 -15.26 -9.22
CA GLY A 104 0.26 -14.81 -7.84
C GLY A 104 -0.44 -13.50 -7.52
N LYS A 105 -0.39 -12.53 -8.43
CA LYS A 105 -1.06 -11.23 -8.31
C LYS A 105 -2.58 -11.40 -8.31
N GLN A 106 -3.13 -12.18 -9.25
CA GLN A 106 -4.55 -12.54 -9.27
C GLN A 106 -4.96 -13.22 -7.95
N LEU A 107 -4.24 -14.26 -7.50
CA LEU A 107 -4.51 -14.95 -6.24
C LEU A 107 -4.40 -14.05 -5.00
N PHE A 108 -3.50 -13.06 -4.99
CA PHE A 108 -3.31 -12.14 -3.86
C PHE A 108 -4.53 -11.21 -3.67
N HIS A 109 -5.10 -10.74 -4.78
CA HIS A 109 -6.20 -9.78 -4.77
C HIS A 109 -7.59 -10.41 -4.89
N ASP A 110 -7.74 -11.60 -5.45
CA ASP A 110 -9.03 -12.28 -5.62
C ASP A 110 -9.56 -12.84 -4.28
N PRO A 111 -10.74 -12.41 -3.81
CA PRO A 111 -11.27 -12.84 -2.53
C PRO A 111 -11.94 -14.23 -2.56
N VAL A 112 -12.08 -14.90 -3.72
CA VAL A 112 -12.76 -16.21 -3.84
C VAL A 112 -12.15 -17.34 -2.98
N ARG A 113 -10.95 -17.11 -2.43
CA ARG A 113 -10.18 -18.02 -1.56
C ARG A 113 -10.58 -18.02 -0.09
N THR A 114 -11.27 -17.00 0.44
CA THR A 114 -11.66 -16.94 1.86
C THR A 114 -12.96 -17.70 2.16
N VAL A 115 -12.86 -19.03 2.23
CA VAL A 115 -14.04 -19.93 2.25
C VAL A 115 -14.13 -20.91 3.43
N ARG A 116 -13.09 -21.06 4.25
CA ARG A 116 -13.09 -21.98 5.41
C ARG A 116 -13.71 -21.29 6.64
N LEU A 117 -15.03 -21.17 6.64
CA LEU A 117 -15.82 -20.68 7.79
C LEU A 117 -16.70 -21.82 8.36
N ASP A 118 -16.64 -22.02 9.67
CA ASP A 118 -17.27 -23.09 10.43
C ASP A 118 -18.37 -22.49 11.33
N ALA A 119 -19.60 -22.46 10.83
CA ALA A 119 -20.76 -21.95 11.58
C ALA A 119 -21.04 -22.71 12.90
N ALA A 120 -20.57 -23.96 13.05
CA ALA A 120 -20.66 -24.69 14.31
C ALA A 120 -19.64 -24.19 15.35
N LYS A 121 -18.60 -23.48 14.90
CA LYS A 121 -17.64 -22.70 15.69
C LYS A 121 -17.78 -21.19 15.45
N GLY A 122 -19.01 -20.70 15.28
CA GLY A 122 -19.32 -19.27 15.26
C GLY A 122 -18.88 -18.49 14.02
N GLY A 123 -18.42 -19.18 12.96
CA GLY A 123 -18.14 -18.57 11.67
C GLY A 123 -19.38 -17.94 11.04
N VAL A 124 -19.23 -16.72 10.53
CA VAL A 124 -20.29 -15.97 9.86
C VAL A 124 -20.18 -16.23 8.36
N ILE A 125 -21.00 -17.14 7.84
CA ILE A 125 -20.87 -17.65 6.46
C ILE A 125 -21.07 -16.55 5.41
N GLU A 126 -21.85 -15.52 5.75
CA GLU A 126 -22.05 -14.31 4.97
C GLU A 126 -20.74 -13.53 4.71
N ALA A 127 -19.71 -13.72 5.53
CA ALA A 127 -18.39 -13.14 5.35
C ALA A 127 -17.48 -13.95 4.39
N ALA A 128 -17.90 -15.12 3.91
CA ALA A 128 -17.11 -15.89 2.94
C ALA A 128 -16.91 -15.09 1.64
N GLY A 129 -15.67 -14.97 1.18
CA GLY A 129 -15.32 -14.12 0.04
C GLY A 129 -15.30 -12.62 0.33
N THR A 130 -15.38 -12.17 1.59
CA THR A 130 -15.22 -10.74 1.96
C THR A 130 -13.77 -10.35 2.28
N GLY A 131 -12.80 -11.18 1.88
CA GLY A 131 -11.39 -10.93 2.16
C GLY A 131 -10.42 -11.58 1.17
N SER A 132 -9.28 -10.94 0.96
CA SER A 132 -8.08 -11.47 0.30
C SER A 132 -6.83 -10.85 0.95
N CYS A 133 -5.62 -11.21 0.51
CA CYS A 133 -4.42 -10.51 0.96
C CYS A 133 -4.51 -9.00 0.65
N GLY A 134 -5.17 -8.66 -0.47
CA GLY A 134 -5.50 -7.31 -0.89
C GLY A 134 -6.39 -6.50 0.07
N SER A 135 -7.16 -7.14 0.95
CA SER A 135 -7.97 -6.44 1.97
C SER A 135 -7.14 -5.74 3.05
N CYS A 136 -5.96 -6.29 3.38
CA CYS A 136 -5.04 -5.75 4.38
C CYS A 136 -3.78 -5.12 3.78
N HIS A 137 -3.54 -5.30 2.48
CA HIS A 137 -2.37 -4.80 1.77
C HIS A 137 -2.82 -4.23 0.43
N PHE A 138 -2.85 -2.91 0.29
CA PHE A 138 -3.13 -2.25 -0.99
C PHE A 138 -2.09 -1.19 -1.36
N GLY A 139 -1.92 -0.98 -2.66
CA GLY A 139 -0.82 -0.19 -3.24
C GLY A 139 -0.83 1.27 -2.79
N GLU A 140 -2.02 1.85 -2.71
CA GLU A 140 -2.29 3.22 -2.26
C GLU A 140 -1.81 3.50 -0.84
N ALA A 141 -1.63 2.47 0.00
CA ALA A 141 -1.07 2.58 1.35
C ALA A 141 0.30 1.89 1.49
N GLY A 142 1.08 1.84 0.40
CA GLY A 142 2.41 1.25 0.41
C GLY A 142 2.42 -0.27 0.66
N SER A 143 1.38 -0.99 0.22
CA SER A 143 1.16 -2.42 0.51
C SER A 143 0.88 -2.70 2.00
N LYS A 144 0.11 -1.81 2.63
CA LYS A 144 -0.45 -1.94 4.00
C LYS A 144 -1.96 -1.63 3.97
N ALA A 145 -2.62 -1.60 5.11
CA ALA A 145 -4.05 -1.26 5.21
C ALA A 145 -4.34 0.25 5.38
N GLY A 146 -3.31 1.11 5.41
CA GLY A 146 -3.48 2.57 5.52
C GLY A 146 -4.04 3.09 6.85
N MET A 147 -4.21 2.22 7.85
CA MET A 147 -4.83 2.52 9.14
C MET A 147 -4.16 1.70 10.25
N GLN A 148 -4.41 2.06 11.52
CA GLN A 148 -3.89 1.31 12.66
C GLN A 148 -4.49 -0.11 12.77
N PHE A 149 -5.81 -0.24 12.58
CA PHE A 149 -6.52 -1.52 12.62
C PHE A 149 -6.68 -2.11 11.22
N ASN A 150 -6.37 -3.40 11.11
CA ASN A 150 -6.34 -4.14 9.86
C ASN A 150 -7.42 -5.22 9.96
N PHE A 151 -8.28 -5.35 8.95
CA PHE A 151 -9.34 -6.37 8.92
C PHE A 151 -9.30 -7.12 7.59
N ASN A 152 -9.42 -8.44 7.61
CA ASN A 152 -9.60 -9.26 6.42
C ASN A 152 -11.08 -9.72 6.36
N VAL A 153 -11.38 -11.02 6.42
CA VAL A 153 -12.76 -11.55 6.47
C VAL A 153 -13.58 -10.85 7.55
N GLY A 154 -14.82 -10.46 7.24
CA GLY A 154 -15.73 -9.76 8.17
C GLY A 154 -15.51 -8.24 8.24
N GLY A 155 -14.50 -7.70 7.54
CA GLY A 155 -14.37 -6.27 7.29
C GLY A 155 -15.15 -5.83 6.05
N GLU A 156 -15.78 -4.65 6.08
CA GLU A 156 -16.37 -3.97 4.92
C GLU A 156 -15.54 -2.75 4.48
N GLY A 157 -15.60 -2.45 3.19
CA GLY A 157 -14.90 -1.34 2.56
C GLY A 157 -13.40 -1.59 2.32
N ARG A 158 -12.81 -0.75 1.48
CA ARG A 158 -11.37 -0.74 1.17
C ARG A 158 -10.81 0.67 1.34
N GLY A 159 -11.52 1.62 0.74
CA GLY A 159 -11.29 3.05 0.79
C GLY A 159 -12.20 3.74 -0.21
N TYR A 160 -12.10 5.05 -0.32
CA TYR A 160 -12.82 5.83 -1.32
C TYR A 160 -11.89 6.88 -1.92
N THR A 161 -12.17 7.29 -3.15
CA THR A 161 -11.46 8.39 -3.80
C THR A 161 -12.27 9.68 -3.59
N ASP A 162 -11.60 10.78 -3.23
CA ASP A 162 -12.24 12.10 -3.11
C ASP A 162 -12.40 12.81 -4.47
N ALA A 163 -12.88 14.07 -4.45
CA ALA A 163 -13.14 14.84 -5.67
C ALA A 163 -11.87 15.29 -6.39
N GLU A 164 -10.77 15.35 -5.64
CA GLU A 164 -9.43 15.76 -6.06
C GLU A 164 -8.61 14.57 -6.62
N GLY A 165 -9.04 13.33 -6.35
CA GLY A 165 -8.41 12.10 -6.83
C GLY A 165 -7.57 11.37 -5.78
N ASN A 166 -7.56 11.81 -4.52
CA ASN A 166 -6.82 11.16 -3.44
C ASN A 166 -7.58 9.93 -2.95
N PHE A 167 -6.88 8.81 -2.76
CA PHE A 167 -7.45 7.63 -2.12
C PHE A 167 -7.36 7.74 -0.60
N ILE A 168 -8.49 7.56 0.09
CA ILE A 168 -8.61 7.57 1.55
C ILE A 168 -8.90 6.15 2.02
N PRO A 169 -7.97 5.48 2.73
CA PRO A 169 -8.19 4.16 3.31
C PRO A 169 -9.41 4.11 4.22
N ARG A 170 -10.26 3.08 4.07
CA ARG A 170 -11.44 2.85 4.92
C ARG A 170 -11.82 1.38 4.91
N ARG A 171 -11.55 0.68 6.02
CA ARG A 171 -12.07 -0.67 6.28
C ARG A 171 -12.48 -0.79 7.75
N ARG A 172 -13.67 -1.35 8.02
CA ARG A 172 -14.25 -1.47 9.37
C ARG A 172 -14.97 -2.81 9.54
N PRO A 173 -15.21 -3.31 10.77
CA PRO A 173 -16.03 -4.51 10.99
C PRO A 173 -17.46 -4.34 10.47
N GLN A 174 -18.03 -5.38 9.86
CA GLN A 174 -19.42 -5.44 9.41
C GLN A 174 -20.38 -5.53 10.61
N LEU A 175 -20.79 -4.38 11.16
CA LEU A 175 -21.57 -4.29 12.41
C LEU A 175 -23.02 -4.79 12.32
N ASP A 176 -23.48 -5.15 11.13
CA ASP A 176 -24.78 -5.75 10.84
C ASP A 176 -24.79 -7.28 11.01
N ILE A 177 -23.66 -7.94 10.75
CA ILE A 177 -23.46 -9.39 10.96
C ILE A 177 -22.58 -9.72 12.18
N LEU A 178 -21.75 -8.77 12.65
CA LEU A 178 -20.87 -8.93 13.80
C LEU A 178 -21.45 -8.27 15.06
N PRO A 179 -21.71 -9.02 16.15
CA PRO A 179 -22.31 -8.46 17.35
C PRO A 179 -21.32 -7.64 18.18
N ARG A 180 -21.81 -6.55 18.77
CA ARG A 180 -21.08 -5.81 19.81
C ARG A 180 -21.18 -6.57 21.14
N LEU A 181 -20.07 -6.78 21.84
CA LEU A 181 -20.03 -7.60 23.06
C LEU A 181 -19.84 -6.76 24.34
N ARG A 182 -18.78 -5.94 24.43
CA ARG A 182 -18.64 -4.96 25.53
C ARG A 182 -19.66 -3.82 25.42
N GLN A 183 -19.79 -3.06 26.50
CA GLN A 183 -20.60 -1.84 26.57
C GLN A 183 -19.75 -0.56 26.67
N GLU A 184 -18.51 -0.66 27.14
CA GLU A 184 -17.54 0.44 27.26
C GLU A 184 -16.22 0.10 26.55
N PRO A 185 -15.57 1.07 25.88
CA PRO A 185 -14.29 0.88 25.19
C PRO A 185 -13.11 0.69 26.16
N LEU A 186 -12.12 -0.09 25.74
CA LEU A 186 -10.85 -0.32 26.45
C LEU A 186 -9.79 0.73 26.07
N PHE A 187 -9.88 1.30 24.87
CA PHE A 187 -8.95 2.29 24.31
C PHE A 187 -9.67 3.23 23.31
N VAL A 188 -9.00 4.31 22.89
CA VAL A 188 -9.55 5.24 21.89
C VAL A 188 -9.51 4.59 20.50
N GLY A 189 -10.64 4.64 19.77
CA GLY A 189 -10.77 3.96 18.47
C GLY A 189 -11.19 2.49 18.55
N ASP A 190 -11.47 1.98 19.75
CA ASP A 190 -12.03 0.65 19.99
C ASP A 190 -13.43 0.50 19.34
N LEU A 191 -13.59 -0.55 18.54
CA LEU A 191 -14.77 -0.78 17.70
C LEU A 191 -15.84 -1.66 18.37
N MET A 192 -15.66 -2.08 19.62
CA MET A 192 -16.66 -2.76 20.46
C MET A 192 -17.12 -4.15 19.98
N VAL A 193 -16.43 -4.71 18.97
CA VAL A 193 -16.66 -6.05 18.41
C VAL A 193 -15.58 -6.99 18.93
N ASP A 194 -15.85 -7.65 20.05
CA ASP A 194 -14.90 -8.57 20.72
C ASP A 194 -14.86 -9.97 20.08
N HIS A 195 -14.95 -9.97 18.76
CA HIS A 195 -14.86 -11.10 17.85
C HIS A 195 -13.59 -11.02 17.00
N LEU A 196 -12.57 -10.29 17.46
CA LEU A 196 -11.27 -10.20 16.83
C LEU A 196 -10.42 -11.41 17.21
N PRO A 197 -10.29 -12.47 16.38
CA PRO A 197 -9.06 -13.20 16.39
C PRO A 197 -7.95 -12.22 16.01
N THR A 198 -6.89 -12.24 16.79
CA THR A 198 -5.58 -12.04 16.20
C THR A 198 -5.14 -13.41 15.64
N LEU A 199 -4.25 -13.46 14.64
CA LEU A 199 -3.79 -14.72 13.99
C LEU A 199 -3.10 -15.76 14.93
N THR A 200 -3.16 -15.49 16.24
CA THR A 200 -2.64 -16.24 17.38
C THR A 200 -3.48 -17.44 17.80
N ASP A 201 -4.79 -17.53 17.48
CA ASP A 201 -5.73 -18.34 18.29
C ASP A 201 -6.37 -19.58 17.62
N VAL A 202 -5.87 -20.06 16.48
CA VAL A 202 -6.42 -21.29 15.84
C VAL A 202 -5.85 -22.59 16.47
N TYR A 203 -6.70 -23.62 16.56
CA TYR A 203 -6.60 -24.90 17.30
C TYR A 203 -5.77 -26.01 16.59
N GLU A 204 -4.90 -26.79 17.23
CA GLU A 204 -5.07 -27.94 18.18
C GLU A 204 -5.04 -29.35 17.54
N ASP A 205 -5.21 -29.50 16.23
CA ASP A 205 -4.92 -30.77 15.50
C ASP A 205 -3.82 -30.56 14.42
N ASP A 206 -2.57 -30.42 14.87
CA ASP A 206 -1.31 -30.61 14.10
C ASP A 206 -1.09 -29.90 12.74
N ILE A 207 -1.43 -28.60 12.64
CA ILE A 207 -0.50 -27.49 12.31
C ILE A 207 -1.28 -26.15 12.25
N GLY A 208 -0.76 -25.09 12.88
CA GLY A 208 -1.26 -23.72 12.64
C GLY A 208 -0.78 -22.62 13.60
N ILE A 209 -0.04 -21.64 13.06
CA ILE A 209 0.24 -20.29 13.63
C ILE A 209 0.95 -19.43 12.57
N PRO A 210 0.51 -18.18 12.35
CA PRO A 210 1.48 -17.08 12.34
C PRO A 210 1.04 -15.82 13.13
N SER A 211 0.91 -15.96 14.44
CA SER A 211 1.48 -14.99 15.39
C SER A 211 1.58 -15.63 16.77
N ILE A 212 2.50 -15.16 17.63
CA ILE A 212 2.72 -15.75 18.97
C ILE A 212 2.97 -14.70 20.06
N ALA A 213 2.14 -13.65 20.11
CA ALA A 213 1.76 -13.15 21.43
C ALA A 213 1.01 -14.30 22.14
N ILE A 214 1.47 -14.69 23.33
CA ILE A 214 1.58 -16.12 23.70
C ILE A 214 0.22 -16.85 23.91
N LYS A 215 0.11 -18.09 23.40
CA LYS A 215 -1.06 -19.01 23.46
C LYS A 215 -1.40 -19.59 24.88
N ASP A 216 -0.81 -19.07 25.95
CA ASP A 216 -0.94 -19.59 27.33
C ASP A 216 -1.24 -18.41 28.27
N PRO A 217 -2.36 -18.39 29.04
CA PRO A 217 -3.30 -19.48 29.31
C PRO A 217 -4.18 -19.92 28.12
N ASN A 218 -4.54 -21.20 28.13
CA ASN A 218 -5.44 -21.86 27.16
C ASN A 218 -6.74 -21.04 26.91
N PRO A 219 -7.07 -20.62 25.68
CA PRO A 219 -8.21 -19.72 25.39
C PRO A 219 -9.60 -20.41 25.40
N GLY A 220 -9.73 -21.58 26.05
CA GLY A 220 -10.79 -22.57 25.81
C GLY A 220 -12.24 -22.09 25.90
N GLU A 221 -12.58 -21.05 26.66
CA GLU A 221 -13.95 -20.48 26.69
C GLU A 221 -14.29 -19.74 25.39
N LEU A 222 -13.35 -18.93 24.91
CA LEU A 222 -13.48 -18.15 23.68
C LEU A 222 -13.61 -19.09 22.48
N LEU A 223 -12.81 -20.16 22.48
CA LEU A 223 -12.80 -21.23 21.49
C LEU A 223 -14.13 -22.01 21.49
N GLN A 224 -14.67 -22.37 22.65
CA GLN A 224 -16.01 -22.98 22.79
C GLN A 224 -17.14 -22.05 22.32
N SER A 225 -16.95 -20.73 22.39
CA SER A 225 -17.93 -19.73 21.95
C SER A 225 -17.82 -19.35 20.46
N GLY A 226 -16.84 -19.88 19.72
CA GLY A 226 -16.71 -19.68 18.28
C GLY A 226 -16.33 -18.26 17.83
N ARG A 227 -15.84 -17.39 18.72
CA ARG A 227 -15.63 -15.97 18.39
C ARG A 227 -14.52 -15.73 17.36
N PHE A 228 -13.57 -16.66 17.24
CA PHE A 228 -12.37 -16.54 16.41
C PHE A 228 -12.59 -16.75 14.90
N ASP A 229 -13.82 -17.03 14.45
CA ASP A 229 -14.10 -17.29 13.04
C ASP A 229 -14.97 -16.18 12.36
N ALA A 230 -15.46 -15.21 13.12
CA ALA A 230 -16.41 -14.20 12.63
C ALA A 230 -15.75 -13.01 11.90
N LEU A 231 -14.61 -12.54 12.40
CA LEU A 231 -13.78 -11.45 11.83
C LEU A 231 -12.35 -11.98 11.69
N ASP A 232 -11.45 -11.24 11.04
CA ASP A 232 -10.03 -11.60 10.86
C ASP A 232 -9.17 -10.34 10.99
N SER A 233 -8.19 -10.35 11.90
CA SER A 233 -7.38 -9.17 12.26
C SER A 233 -6.00 -9.56 12.83
N VAL A 234 -5.15 -8.56 13.09
CA VAL A 234 -3.76 -8.75 13.54
C VAL A 234 -3.41 -7.81 14.68
N SER A 235 -2.73 -8.36 15.70
CA SER A 235 -2.18 -7.67 16.87
C SER A 235 -0.99 -6.76 16.57
N ARG A 236 -0.72 -6.49 15.29
CA ARG A 236 0.37 -5.64 14.82
C ARG A 236 -0.10 -4.96 13.53
N ASN A 237 0.35 -3.74 13.31
CA ASN A 237 0.22 -3.03 12.04
C ASN A 237 0.75 -3.92 10.88
N ALA A 238 -0.03 -4.09 9.81
CA ALA A 238 0.35 -4.98 8.71
C ALA A 238 1.68 -4.52 8.07
N PRO A 239 2.74 -5.34 8.05
CA PRO A 239 4.01 -4.95 7.45
C PRO A 239 3.87 -4.86 5.92
N SER A 240 4.57 -3.91 5.29
CA SER A 240 4.58 -3.80 3.83
C SER A 240 5.17 -5.06 3.18
N VAL A 241 4.57 -5.49 2.06
CA VAL A 241 5.13 -6.51 1.16
C VAL A 241 6.30 -5.95 0.32
N VAL A 242 6.46 -4.63 0.25
CA VAL A 242 7.48 -3.97 -0.56
C VAL A 242 8.88 -4.42 -0.15
N GLY A 243 9.60 -4.98 -1.13
CA GLY A 243 10.95 -5.50 -0.95
C GLY A 243 11.03 -6.90 -0.36
N ALA A 244 9.93 -7.66 -0.27
CA ALA A 244 9.91 -8.98 0.38
C ALA A 244 10.99 -9.97 -0.12
N ALA A 245 11.44 -9.87 -1.37
CA ALA A 245 12.57 -10.64 -1.90
C ALA A 245 13.87 -10.46 -1.09
N PHE A 246 14.18 -9.23 -0.65
CA PHE A 246 15.42 -8.85 0.05
C PHE A 246 15.39 -9.16 1.55
N ASN A 247 14.70 -10.23 1.96
CA ASN A 247 14.51 -10.59 3.37
C ASN A 247 14.57 -12.11 3.58
N ASN A 248 15.38 -12.52 4.54
CA ASN A 248 15.55 -13.89 5.05
C ASN A 248 14.61 -14.20 6.21
N ARG A 249 14.02 -13.17 6.84
CA ARG A 249 12.91 -13.28 7.78
C ARG A 249 11.81 -12.27 7.44
N LEU A 250 10.55 -12.70 7.52
CA LEU A 250 9.36 -11.87 7.30
C LEU A 250 8.44 -11.89 8.53
N LEU A 251 7.41 -11.02 8.51
CA LEU A 251 6.74 -10.46 9.69
C LEU A 251 7.68 -9.61 10.58
N LEU A 252 7.11 -8.97 11.61
CA LEU A 252 7.81 -7.98 12.44
C LEU A 252 8.66 -8.65 13.55
N GLY A 253 8.20 -9.77 14.12
CA GLY A 253 9.04 -10.62 14.97
C GLY A 253 9.96 -11.58 14.19
N GLY A 254 9.92 -11.59 12.85
CA GLY A 254 10.78 -12.46 12.05
C GLY A 254 10.40 -13.94 12.03
N PHE A 255 9.13 -14.27 12.29
CA PHE A 255 8.65 -15.65 12.39
C PHE A 255 8.73 -16.43 11.08
N ALA A 256 8.48 -15.78 9.93
CA ALA A 256 8.47 -16.47 8.65
C ALA A 256 9.88 -16.52 8.04
N GLY A 257 10.29 -17.69 7.55
CA GLY A 257 11.67 -17.99 7.13
C GLY A 257 12.56 -18.55 8.25
N GLU A 258 12.02 -18.71 9.47
CA GLU A 258 12.73 -19.35 10.57
C GLU A 258 12.88 -20.87 10.34
N ASP A 259 13.99 -21.46 10.81
CA ASP A 259 14.25 -22.91 10.72
C ASP A 259 13.21 -23.71 11.53
N HIS A 260 12.69 -24.79 10.95
CA HIS A 260 11.66 -25.64 11.57
C HIS A 260 12.10 -26.33 12.88
N ASN A 261 13.40 -26.53 13.06
CA ASN A 261 13.99 -27.12 14.26
C ASN A 261 14.26 -26.10 15.37
N SER A 262 14.02 -24.80 15.11
CA SER A 262 14.03 -23.76 16.15
C SER A 262 12.84 -23.90 17.09
N VAL A 263 12.92 -23.28 18.28
CA VAL A 263 12.03 -23.55 19.41
C VAL A 263 10.54 -23.31 19.10
N ARG A 264 10.22 -22.40 18.16
CA ARG A 264 8.85 -22.14 17.69
C ARG A 264 8.74 -22.01 16.15
N GLY A 265 9.75 -22.42 15.38
CA GLY A 265 9.77 -22.23 13.93
C GLY A 265 8.81 -23.14 13.16
N LEU A 266 7.93 -22.55 12.33
CA LEU A 266 6.98 -23.29 11.50
C LEU A 266 7.34 -23.19 10.01
N ASN A 267 8.31 -24.00 9.58
CA ASN A 267 8.77 -24.05 8.19
C ASN A 267 8.95 -25.49 7.68
N PRO A 268 7.87 -26.30 7.60
CA PRO A 268 7.95 -27.75 7.41
C PRO A 268 8.56 -28.21 6.07
N PHE A 269 8.77 -27.30 5.13
CA PHE A 269 9.43 -27.55 3.84
C PHE A 269 10.82 -26.92 3.73
N ASN A 270 11.33 -26.30 4.81
CA ASN A 270 12.56 -25.49 4.83
C ASN A 270 12.62 -24.46 3.68
N HIS A 271 11.49 -23.81 3.43
CA HIS A 271 11.31 -22.85 2.34
C HIS A 271 11.92 -21.48 2.69
N PRO A 272 12.22 -20.65 1.66
CA PRO A 272 12.53 -19.24 1.84
C PRO A 272 11.41 -18.48 2.57
N ALA A 273 11.73 -17.31 3.12
CA ALA A 273 10.78 -16.51 3.88
C ALA A 273 9.50 -16.17 3.10
N GLN A 274 9.57 -16.05 1.76
CA GLN A 274 8.43 -15.67 0.90
C GLN A 274 7.42 -16.82 0.74
N GLU A 275 7.86 -18.03 0.37
CA GLU A 275 6.99 -19.21 0.36
C GLU A 275 6.53 -19.62 1.77
N ASN A 276 7.39 -19.42 2.77
CA ASN A 276 7.02 -19.72 4.14
C ASN A 276 5.93 -18.75 4.64
N ILE A 277 6.06 -17.43 4.47
CA ILE A 277 4.97 -16.51 4.85
C ILE A 277 3.71 -16.77 4.00
N ALA A 278 3.85 -17.09 2.71
CA ALA A 278 2.71 -17.43 1.87
C ALA A 278 1.94 -18.65 2.44
N LEU A 279 2.63 -19.75 2.76
CA LEU A 279 2.06 -20.94 3.41
C LEU A 279 1.35 -20.58 4.72
N LEU A 280 2.04 -19.85 5.58
CA LEU A 280 1.57 -19.50 6.91
C LEU A 280 0.31 -18.64 6.85
N LEU A 281 0.24 -17.68 5.93
CA LEU A 281 -0.93 -16.84 5.71
C LEU A 281 -2.10 -17.58 5.04
N LEU A 282 -1.86 -18.69 4.33
CA LEU A 282 -2.95 -19.58 3.90
C LEU A 282 -3.68 -20.18 5.11
N ASP A 283 -2.95 -20.62 6.13
CA ASP A 283 -3.58 -21.15 7.35
C ASP A 283 -4.23 -20.03 8.16
N ALA A 284 -3.48 -18.95 8.43
CA ALA A 284 -3.91 -17.84 9.27
C ALA A 284 -5.25 -17.24 8.86
N HIS A 285 -5.40 -16.96 7.56
CA HIS A 285 -6.60 -16.37 6.97
C HIS A 285 -7.59 -17.42 6.46
N ARG A 286 -7.47 -18.68 6.93
CA ARG A 286 -8.44 -19.77 6.73
C ARG A 286 -8.70 -20.04 5.24
N MET A 287 -7.62 -20.25 4.50
CA MET A 287 -7.61 -20.58 3.07
C MET A 287 -7.00 -21.97 2.80
N LEU A 288 -6.06 -22.42 3.63
CA LEU A 288 -5.34 -23.69 3.51
C LEU A 288 -6.31 -24.87 3.36
N GLU A 289 -5.98 -25.79 2.44
CA GLU A 289 -6.80 -26.90 1.94
C GLU A 289 -8.09 -26.48 1.21
N ALA A 290 -8.90 -25.63 1.84
CA ALA A 290 -10.27 -25.32 1.43
C ALA A 290 -10.36 -24.57 0.09
N GLN A 291 -9.50 -23.59 -0.16
CA GLN A 291 -9.55 -22.73 -1.36
C GLN A 291 -9.39 -23.50 -2.68
N SER A 292 -8.63 -24.60 -2.65
CA SER A 292 -8.20 -25.32 -3.86
C SER A 292 -9.40 -25.87 -4.65
N ALA A 293 -10.43 -26.34 -3.94
CA ALA A 293 -11.64 -26.90 -4.55
C ALA A 293 -12.53 -25.85 -5.24
N GLU A 294 -12.41 -24.57 -4.89
CA GLU A 294 -13.12 -23.46 -5.54
C GLU A 294 -12.35 -22.96 -6.76
N LEU A 295 -11.04 -22.80 -6.65
CA LEU A 295 -10.15 -22.47 -7.78
C LEU A 295 -10.26 -23.53 -8.90
N GLN A 296 -10.40 -24.82 -8.54
CA GLN A 296 -10.67 -25.93 -9.47
C GLN A 296 -12.05 -25.89 -10.15
N ARG A 297 -12.96 -24.97 -9.80
CA ARG A 297 -14.24 -24.78 -10.51
C ARG A 297 -14.16 -23.69 -11.59
N ILE A 298 -13.18 -22.79 -11.49
CA ILE A 298 -13.06 -21.60 -12.35
C ILE A 298 -12.14 -21.93 -13.55
N PRO A 299 -12.65 -21.92 -14.81
CA PRO A 299 -11.84 -22.29 -15.98
C PRO A 299 -10.65 -21.36 -16.22
N VAL A 300 -10.81 -20.07 -15.90
CA VAL A 300 -9.75 -19.04 -15.94
C VAL A 300 -8.56 -19.47 -15.06
N TYR A 301 -8.81 -19.87 -13.80
CA TYR A 301 -7.73 -20.35 -12.92
C TYR A 301 -7.07 -21.61 -13.45
N LYS A 302 -7.80 -22.58 -14.00
CA LYS A 302 -7.18 -23.77 -14.62
C LYS A 302 -6.14 -23.39 -15.68
N LYS A 303 -6.47 -22.43 -16.56
CA LYS A 303 -5.54 -21.91 -17.56
C LYS A 303 -4.33 -21.22 -16.92
N LEU A 304 -4.55 -20.36 -15.91
CA LEU A 304 -3.47 -19.66 -15.22
C LEU A 304 -2.51 -20.58 -14.46
N PHE A 305 -3.03 -21.61 -13.77
CA PHE A 305 -2.19 -22.62 -13.13
C PHE A 305 -1.40 -23.44 -14.16
N THR A 306 -2.03 -23.87 -15.27
CA THR A 306 -1.31 -24.56 -16.36
C THR A 306 -0.21 -23.70 -16.99
N ASP A 307 -0.44 -22.39 -17.16
CA ASP A 307 0.56 -21.46 -17.68
C ASP A 307 1.74 -21.25 -16.70
N ALA A 308 1.48 -21.29 -15.38
CA ALA A 308 2.48 -21.03 -14.33
C ALA A 308 3.27 -22.28 -13.89
N PHE A 309 2.65 -23.45 -13.97
CA PHE A 309 3.14 -24.72 -13.42
C PHE A 309 3.01 -25.87 -14.46
N PRO A 310 3.77 -25.80 -15.58
CA PRO A 310 3.60 -26.74 -16.70
C PRO A 310 4.00 -28.19 -16.37
N GLU A 311 4.91 -28.41 -15.42
CA GLU A 311 5.30 -29.77 -14.99
C GLU A 311 4.20 -30.41 -14.12
N GLU A 312 3.67 -29.66 -13.17
CA GLU A 312 2.53 -30.05 -12.34
C GLU A 312 1.27 -30.25 -13.20
N ALA A 313 1.08 -29.45 -14.25
CA ALA A 313 -0.04 -29.58 -15.18
C ALA A 313 0.07 -30.84 -16.05
N ALA A 314 1.25 -31.14 -16.60
CA ALA A 314 1.49 -32.37 -17.34
C ALA A 314 1.28 -33.62 -16.48
N ARG A 315 1.63 -33.54 -15.18
CA ARG A 315 1.33 -34.61 -14.21
C ARG A 315 -0.16 -34.72 -13.89
N ALA A 316 -0.85 -33.59 -13.68
CA ALA A 316 -2.30 -33.58 -13.45
C ALA A 316 -3.08 -34.18 -14.65
N GLU A 317 -2.65 -33.92 -15.89
CA GLU A 317 -3.21 -34.55 -17.10
C GLU A 317 -2.87 -36.05 -17.17
N GLN A 318 -1.65 -36.45 -16.82
CA GLN A 318 -1.23 -37.86 -16.85
C GLN A 318 -1.93 -38.72 -15.77
N GLU A 319 -2.18 -38.16 -14.59
CA GLU A 319 -2.73 -38.86 -13.42
C GLU A 319 -4.26 -38.67 -13.26
N ASP A 320 -4.90 -37.84 -14.11
CA ASP A 320 -6.32 -37.39 -14.04
C ASP A 320 -6.70 -36.76 -12.68
N ASP A 321 -5.76 -36.01 -12.09
CA ASP A 321 -5.91 -35.39 -10.77
C ASP A 321 -5.48 -33.91 -10.77
N LEU A 322 -6.47 -33.01 -10.79
CA LEU A 322 -6.24 -31.57 -10.70
C LEU A 322 -5.65 -31.12 -9.36
N ASN A 323 -5.69 -31.94 -8.30
CA ASN A 323 -5.04 -31.62 -7.02
C ASN A 323 -3.51 -31.66 -7.13
N LEU A 324 -2.94 -32.24 -8.19
CA LEU A 324 -1.50 -32.13 -8.47
C LEU A 324 -1.10 -30.74 -8.98
N LEU A 325 -2.03 -30.03 -9.63
CA LEU A 325 -1.81 -28.70 -10.24
C LEU A 325 -2.35 -27.54 -9.39
N ILE A 326 -3.56 -27.67 -8.83
CA ILE A 326 -4.21 -26.63 -8.04
C ILE A 326 -4.32 -27.13 -6.59
N ASN A 327 -3.33 -26.76 -5.80
CA ASN A 327 -3.18 -27.09 -4.38
C ASN A 327 -2.43 -25.97 -3.65
N ASP A 328 -2.37 -26.04 -2.33
CA ASP A 328 -1.72 -25.00 -1.52
C ASP A 328 -0.24 -24.78 -1.88
N LYS A 329 0.49 -25.79 -2.38
CA LYS A 329 1.92 -25.64 -2.76
C LYS A 329 2.10 -24.84 -4.05
N THR A 330 1.21 -24.96 -5.02
CA THR A 330 1.24 -24.12 -6.23
C THR A 330 0.67 -22.74 -5.94
N ILE A 331 -0.36 -22.64 -5.09
CA ILE A 331 -0.92 -21.36 -4.61
C ILE A 331 0.11 -20.53 -3.83
N LEU A 332 0.80 -21.12 -2.85
CA LEU A 332 1.82 -20.43 -2.05
C LEU A 332 3.03 -20.03 -2.90
N ARG A 333 3.47 -20.85 -3.85
CA ARG A 333 4.60 -20.53 -4.75
C ARG A 333 4.26 -19.39 -5.71
N ALA A 334 3.05 -19.37 -6.28
CA ALA A 334 2.60 -18.26 -7.12
C ALA A 334 2.49 -16.96 -6.29
N THR A 335 1.86 -17.02 -5.12
CA THR A 335 1.74 -15.88 -4.19
C THR A 335 3.12 -15.34 -3.80
N ALA A 336 4.06 -16.20 -3.42
CA ALA A 336 5.44 -15.82 -3.09
C ALA A 336 6.21 -15.23 -4.28
N THR A 337 5.99 -15.75 -5.49
CA THR A 337 6.56 -15.18 -6.73
C THR A 337 6.08 -13.76 -6.97
N PHE A 338 4.77 -13.49 -6.81
CA PHE A 338 4.27 -12.11 -6.84
C PHE A 338 4.92 -11.25 -5.76
N MET A 339 4.93 -11.71 -4.49
CA MET A 339 5.52 -10.99 -3.36
C MET A 339 6.99 -10.60 -3.60
N ARG A 340 7.80 -11.46 -4.25
CA ARG A 340 9.18 -11.10 -4.64
C ARG A 340 9.24 -9.89 -5.56
N THR A 341 8.35 -9.83 -6.56
CA THR A 341 8.33 -8.75 -7.57
C THR A 341 7.80 -7.40 -7.05
N VAL A 342 7.33 -7.32 -5.81
CA VAL A 342 6.84 -6.07 -5.21
C VAL A 342 8.01 -5.16 -4.83
N VAL A 343 8.52 -4.41 -5.81
CA VAL A 343 9.66 -3.49 -5.68
C VAL A 343 9.41 -2.18 -6.45
N THR A 344 10.11 -1.11 -6.07
CA THR A 344 10.10 0.16 -6.80
C THR A 344 11.45 0.40 -7.48
N ARG A 345 11.43 0.90 -8.71
CA ARG A 345 12.63 1.15 -9.54
C ARG A 345 12.68 2.56 -10.16
N ASN A 346 11.64 3.38 -9.98
CA ASN A 346 11.43 4.64 -10.71
C ASN A 346 11.25 5.86 -9.78
N SER A 347 11.55 5.72 -8.49
CA SER A 347 11.52 6.85 -7.53
C SER A 347 12.57 7.92 -7.86
N PRO A 348 12.45 9.16 -7.31
CA PRO A 348 13.50 10.18 -7.36
C PRO A 348 14.87 9.66 -6.89
N TRP A 349 14.89 8.80 -5.88
CA TRP A 349 16.08 8.14 -5.36
C TRP A 349 16.71 7.17 -6.36
N ASP A 350 15.91 6.33 -7.03
CA ASP A 350 16.42 5.38 -8.03
C ASP A 350 17.06 6.11 -9.22
N LYS A 351 16.43 7.19 -9.69
CA LYS A 351 16.96 8.09 -10.73
C LYS A 351 18.25 8.78 -10.29
N PHE A 352 18.35 9.17 -9.03
CA PHE A 352 19.58 9.72 -8.45
C PHE A 352 20.72 8.68 -8.39
N LEU A 353 20.44 7.44 -8.01
CA LEU A 353 21.42 6.33 -8.04
C LEU A 353 21.83 5.93 -9.47
N ALA A 354 20.93 6.06 -10.45
CA ALA A 354 21.21 5.89 -11.87
C ALA A 354 22.07 7.04 -12.47
N GLY A 355 22.26 8.14 -11.72
CA GLY A 355 23.17 9.22 -12.07
C GLY A 355 22.52 10.56 -12.43
N ASP A 356 21.19 10.68 -12.41
CA ASP A 356 20.55 11.99 -12.59
C ASP A 356 20.84 12.90 -11.39
N ASN A 357 21.42 14.07 -11.67
CA ASN A 357 21.76 15.06 -10.65
C ASN A 357 20.59 15.98 -10.28
N ASN A 358 19.46 15.87 -10.98
CA ASN A 358 18.28 16.74 -10.81
C ASN A 358 17.06 15.98 -10.26
N ALA A 359 17.17 14.67 -10.05
CA ALA A 359 16.05 13.83 -9.63
C ALA A 359 15.58 14.12 -8.20
N LEU A 360 16.51 14.44 -7.29
CA LEU A 360 16.22 14.89 -5.92
C LEU A 360 16.27 16.41 -5.84
N THR A 361 15.30 17.00 -5.12
CA THR A 361 15.29 18.42 -4.75
C THR A 361 16.41 18.76 -3.76
N ASP A 362 16.75 20.06 -3.62
CA ASP A 362 17.76 20.51 -2.65
C ASP A 362 17.48 20.07 -1.20
N SER A 363 16.21 19.94 -0.82
CA SER A 363 15.78 19.45 0.50
C SER A 363 16.02 17.95 0.64
N GLN A 364 15.58 17.16 -0.34
CA GLN A 364 15.83 15.72 -0.40
C GLN A 364 17.34 15.39 -0.47
N LEU A 365 18.16 16.22 -1.14
CA LEU A 365 19.62 16.07 -1.15
C LEU A 365 20.26 16.34 0.21
N ARG A 366 19.72 17.26 1.02
CA ARG A 366 20.17 17.46 2.40
C ARG A 366 19.69 16.31 3.29
N GLY A 367 18.44 15.88 3.16
CA GLY A 367 17.89 14.71 3.86
C GLY A 367 18.66 13.41 3.59
N ALA A 368 18.99 13.14 2.32
CA ALA A 368 19.84 12.00 1.94
C ALA A 368 21.24 12.11 2.57
N LYS A 369 21.84 13.30 2.60
CA LYS A 369 23.13 13.51 3.27
C LYS A 369 23.03 13.22 4.78
N LEU A 370 21.99 13.71 5.47
CA LEU A 370 21.75 13.41 6.89
C LEU A 370 21.61 11.89 7.11
N PHE A 371 20.75 11.24 6.31
CA PHE A 371 20.44 9.81 6.38
C PHE A 371 21.69 8.91 6.27
N PHE A 372 22.63 9.26 5.38
CA PHE A 372 23.85 8.50 5.08
C PHE A 372 25.13 9.06 5.74
N THR A 373 25.03 10.00 6.70
CA THR A 373 26.16 10.45 7.54
C THR A 373 25.98 9.94 8.96
N ASP A 374 27.06 9.52 9.63
CA ASP A 374 27.00 9.03 11.02
C ASP A 374 26.77 10.18 12.03
N PRO A 375 25.92 10.03 13.05
CA PRO A 375 25.71 11.03 14.11
C PRO A 375 26.93 11.27 15.00
N ALA A 376 27.81 10.28 15.19
CA ALA A 376 29.00 10.37 16.03
C ALA A 376 30.20 11.04 15.31
N ASP A 377 30.17 11.18 13.99
CA ASP A 377 31.21 11.86 13.19
C ASP A 377 31.36 13.36 13.51
N GLY A 378 30.43 13.95 14.28
CA GLY A 378 30.37 15.39 14.56
C GLY A 378 29.97 16.26 13.35
N ASN A 379 29.66 15.62 12.22
CA ASN A 379 29.28 16.26 10.95
C ASN A 379 27.76 16.55 10.82
N GLY A 380 26.98 16.30 11.89
CA GLY A 380 25.52 16.47 11.90
C GLY A 380 24.76 15.36 11.17
N GLY A 381 25.25 14.12 11.21
CA GLY A 381 24.56 12.98 10.61
C GLY A 381 23.36 12.47 11.41
N ALA A 382 22.48 11.71 10.75
CA ALA A 382 21.35 11.02 11.37
C ALA A 382 21.55 9.50 11.44
N GLY A 383 22.50 8.93 10.67
CA GLY A 383 22.94 7.54 10.78
C GLY A 383 21.93 6.47 10.36
N CYS A 384 20.78 6.86 9.80
CA CYS A 384 19.67 5.97 9.45
C CYS A 384 20.11 4.77 8.59
N PHE A 385 21.03 5.00 7.65
CA PHE A 385 21.60 3.97 6.77
C PHE A 385 22.23 2.79 7.52
N SER A 386 22.71 2.99 8.75
CA SER A 386 23.33 1.94 9.55
C SER A 386 22.35 0.81 9.94
N CYS A 387 21.03 1.07 9.88
CA CYS A 387 19.96 0.07 9.95
C CYS A 387 19.18 -0.07 8.63
N HIS A 388 19.08 1.01 7.84
CA HIS A 388 18.26 1.11 6.63
C HIS A 388 19.13 1.30 5.37
N SER A 389 19.82 0.24 4.97
CA SER A 389 20.61 0.12 3.75
C SER A 389 20.12 -1.06 2.89
N GLY A 390 20.86 -1.40 1.85
CA GLY A 390 20.44 -2.34 0.81
C GLY A 390 19.51 -1.70 -0.21
N PRO A 391 19.18 -2.41 -1.31
CA PRO A 391 18.29 -1.93 -2.36
C PRO A 391 16.94 -1.42 -1.86
N MET A 392 16.44 -2.02 -0.78
CA MET A 392 15.13 -1.74 -0.18
C MET A 392 15.20 -0.99 1.17
N LEU A 393 16.38 -0.50 1.59
CA LEU A 393 16.56 0.29 2.82
C LEU A 393 15.98 -0.40 4.08
N ASN A 394 16.21 -1.71 4.18
CA ASN A 394 15.73 -2.63 5.23
C ASN A 394 16.87 -3.43 5.89
N LYS A 395 18.11 -3.35 5.38
CA LYS A 395 19.27 -4.13 5.81
C LYS A 395 20.32 -3.28 6.53
N GLN A 396 21.13 -3.87 7.40
CA GLN A 396 22.33 -3.18 7.89
C GLN A 396 23.30 -2.91 6.72
N HIS A 397 23.96 -1.75 6.71
CA HIS A 397 24.97 -1.41 5.68
C HIS A 397 26.15 -2.40 5.58
N ASN A 398 26.37 -3.18 6.64
CA ASN A 398 27.42 -4.19 6.78
C ASN A 398 26.87 -5.64 6.77
N ASP A 399 25.61 -5.85 6.34
CA ASP A 399 25.04 -7.17 6.11
C ASP A 399 25.82 -7.87 4.96
N PRO A 400 26.39 -9.07 5.13
CA PRO A 400 27.07 -9.78 4.05
C PRO A 400 26.17 -10.09 2.85
N ASP A 401 24.84 -10.06 3.04
CA ASP A 401 23.83 -10.22 1.98
C ASP A 401 22.98 -8.94 1.79
N VAL A 402 23.59 -7.76 1.95
CA VAL A 402 22.93 -6.44 1.81
C VAL A 402 22.16 -6.23 0.48
N VAL A 403 22.51 -6.97 -0.58
CA VAL A 403 21.81 -6.95 -1.89
C VAL A 403 20.83 -8.12 -2.10
N GLY A 404 20.75 -9.09 -1.20
CA GLY A 404 19.88 -10.26 -1.32
C GLY A 404 20.33 -11.27 -2.39
N THR A 405 21.54 -11.82 -2.28
CA THR A 405 21.96 -13.02 -3.05
C THR A 405 21.30 -14.31 -2.57
N GLY A 406 20.48 -14.25 -1.52
CA GLY A 406 19.71 -15.40 -1.01
C GLY A 406 20.44 -16.19 0.08
N GLN A 407 21.44 -15.58 0.73
CA GLN A 407 22.11 -16.20 1.88
C GLN A 407 21.26 -15.99 3.13
N PHE A 408 20.92 -17.08 3.84
CA PHE A 408 20.15 -17.04 5.09
C PHE A 408 20.93 -16.40 6.25
N ILE A 409 20.99 -15.07 6.23
CA ILE A 409 21.55 -14.21 7.28
C ILE A 409 20.40 -13.65 8.12
N GLU A 410 20.59 -13.65 9.44
CA GLU A 410 19.60 -13.14 10.40
C GLU A 410 19.31 -11.65 10.16
N GLU A 411 18.03 -11.26 10.26
CA GLU A 411 17.62 -9.89 9.99
C GLU A 411 17.97 -8.91 11.12
N ASN A 412 17.91 -7.61 10.80
CA ASN A 412 18.16 -6.54 11.76
C ASN A 412 16.95 -6.32 12.70
N PHE A 413 16.93 -7.02 13.84
CA PHE A 413 15.98 -6.78 14.93
C PHE A 413 16.52 -5.71 15.89
N ILE A 414 15.65 -4.78 16.32
CA ILE A 414 16.01 -3.66 17.22
C ILE A 414 14.85 -3.38 18.18
N ASN A 415 15.13 -3.24 19.48
CA ASN A 415 14.19 -2.65 20.44
C ASN A 415 14.29 -1.11 20.44
N LEU A 416 13.16 -0.45 20.16
CA LEU A 416 13.00 1.02 20.13
C LEU A 416 12.12 1.56 21.27
N GLY A 417 11.72 0.72 22.24
CA GLY A 417 10.93 1.13 23.40
C GLY A 417 9.49 1.56 23.09
N LEU A 418 8.89 1.01 22.04
CA LEU A 418 7.51 1.30 21.60
C LEU A 418 6.46 0.64 22.53
N SER A 419 5.24 1.19 22.56
CA SER A 419 4.08 0.54 23.19
C SER A 419 3.57 -0.65 22.37
N ASP A 420 2.77 -1.53 22.97
CA ASP A 420 1.98 -2.52 22.22
C ASP A 420 1.01 -1.86 21.22
N HIS A 421 0.64 -2.60 20.17
CA HIS A 421 -0.57 -2.29 19.39
C HIS A 421 -1.84 -2.32 20.27
N PRO A 422 -2.85 -1.45 20.07
CA PRO A 422 -4.01 -1.38 20.98
C PRO A 422 -4.82 -2.68 21.11
N LEU A 423 -4.80 -3.58 20.11
CA LEU A 423 -5.46 -4.89 20.23
C LEU A 423 -4.84 -5.79 21.31
N GLN A 424 -3.63 -5.52 21.79
CA GLN A 424 -3.04 -6.23 22.93
C GLN A 424 -3.79 -5.89 24.21
N ALA A 425 -4.37 -4.68 24.34
CA ALA A 425 -5.23 -4.35 25.48
C ALA A 425 -6.53 -5.15 25.44
N LEU A 426 -7.09 -5.41 24.25
CA LEU A 426 -8.21 -6.33 24.08
C LEU A 426 -7.81 -7.77 24.43
N ASN A 427 -6.70 -8.27 23.89
CA ASN A 427 -6.21 -9.62 24.19
C ASN A 427 -5.92 -9.83 25.69
N ARG A 428 -5.28 -8.87 26.37
CA ARG A 428 -5.10 -8.87 27.84
C ARG A 428 -6.43 -9.01 28.58
N HIS A 429 -7.41 -8.18 28.23
CA HIS A 429 -8.74 -8.20 28.84
C HIS A 429 -9.45 -9.54 28.62
N VAL A 430 -9.44 -10.03 27.38
CA VAL A 430 -10.19 -11.21 26.93
C VAL A 430 -9.55 -12.53 27.41
N ARG A 431 -8.22 -12.58 27.60
CA ARG A 431 -7.53 -13.70 28.25
C ARG A 431 -7.53 -13.60 29.79
N ASN A 432 -7.90 -12.46 30.36
CA ASN A 432 -7.71 -12.11 31.78
C ASN A 432 -6.25 -12.32 32.23
N ASP A 433 -5.30 -11.92 31.37
CA ASP A 433 -3.86 -11.95 31.67
C ASP A 433 -3.30 -10.52 31.61
N PRO A 434 -2.81 -9.96 32.74
CA PRO A 434 -2.19 -8.63 32.75
C PRO A 434 -0.79 -8.62 32.14
N GLU A 435 -0.11 -9.77 32.03
CA GLU A 435 1.26 -9.83 31.55
C GLU A 435 1.35 -9.95 30.01
N PHE A 436 0.32 -10.48 29.34
CA PHE A 436 0.26 -10.61 27.87
C PHE A 436 0.63 -9.30 27.15
N ARG A 437 1.66 -9.34 26.31
CA ARG A 437 2.26 -8.19 25.60
C ARG A 437 2.87 -8.64 24.26
N ASP A 438 3.27 -7.68 23.45
CA ASP A 438 4.11 -7.89 22.28
C ASP A 438 5.58 -8.02 22.68
N ASP A 439 6.10 -9.25 22.73
CA ASP A 439 7.47 -9.54 23.16
C ASP A 439 8.49 -9.46 22.00
N GLY A 440 8.06 -9.12 20.77
CA GLY A 440 8.93 -9.01 19.59
C GLY A 440 9.56 -10.35 19.15
N ARG A 441 10.84 -10.32 18.74
CA ARG A 441 11.61 -11.50 18.26
C ARG A 441 11.67 -12.64 19.29
N LYS A 442 11.66 -12.32 20.59
CA LYS A 442 11.55 -13.28 21.72
C LYS A 442 10.32 -14.18 21.64
N GLU A 443 9.22 -13.76 21.02
CA GLU A 443 8.04 -14.61 20.80
C GLU A 443 8.35 -15.89 19.99
N ILE A 444 9.44 -15.90 19.22
CA ILE A 444 9.88 -17.02 18.39
C ILE A 444 11.05 -17.77 19.05
N THR A 445 12.04 -17.04 19.54
CA THR A 445 13.30 -17.62 20.04
C THR A 445 13.25 -18.09 21.50
N LEU A 446 12.33 -17.53 22.30
CA LEU A 446 12.28 -17.63 23.76
C LEU A 446 13.53 -17.13 24.51
N ARG A 447 14.36 -16.27 23.90
CA ARG A 447 15.54 -15.68 24.55
C ARG A 447 15.23 -14.28 25.08
N ASP A 448 15.65 -13.98 26.30
CA ASP A 448 15.52 -12.62 26.88
C ASP A 448 16.42 -11.59 26.16
N GLU A 449 17.46 -12.04 25.45
CA GLU A 449 18.30 -11.19 24.60
C GLU A 449 17.61 -10.69 23.31
N ASP A 450 16.42 -11.22 22.96
CA ASP A 450 15.63 -10.80 21.79
C ASP A 450 14.32 -10.05 22.19
N ALA A 451 14.19 -9.67 23.46
CA ALA A 451 12.96 -9.11 24.02
C ALA A 451 12.65 -7.71 23.44
N PHE A 452 11.40 -7.52 22.98
CA PHE A 452 10.90 -6.27 22.37
C PHE A 452 11.65 -5.84 21.11
N GLU A 453 12.42 -6.73 20.48
CA GLU A 453 13.13 -6.42 19.25
C GLU A 453 12.26 -6.69 18.03
N PHE A 454 12.19 -5.73 17.10
CA PHE A 454 11.38 -5.81 15.89
C PHE A 454 12.24 -5.65 14.65
N ARG A 455 11.89 -6.37 13.59
CA ARG A 455 12.59 -6.36 12.31
C ARG A 455 12.55 -4.98 11.68
N THR A 456 13.70 -4.53 11.20
CA THR A 456 13.80 -3.33 10.37
C THR A 456 13.06 -3.54 9.05
N VAL A 457 12.14 -2.63 8.72
CA VAL A 457 11.33 -2.68 7.50
C VAL A 457 11.86 -1.72 6.44
N THR A 458 11.38 -1.86 5.20
CA THR A 458 11.69 -0.93 4.11
C THR A 458 11.21 0.49 4.42
N LEU A 459 11.92 1.48 3.86
CA LEU A 459 11.49 2.89 3.85
C LEU A 459 10.96 3.35 2.47
N ARG A 460 10.87 2.47 1.48
CA ARG A 460 10.25 2.77 0.18
C ARG A 460 8.72 2.66 0.27
N GLN A 461 8.01 3.51 -0.47
CA GLN A 461 6.54 3.62 -0.46
C GLN A 461 5.88 3.96 0.89
N ILE A 462 6.63 4.35 1.93
CA ILE A 462 6.02 4.50 3.26
C ILE A 462 5.19 5.79 3.44
N ARG A 463 5.27 6.76 2.50
CA ARG A 463 4.55 8.05 2.56
C ARG A 463 3.08 7.90 2.92
N ASP A 464 2.38 7.07 2.16
CA ASP A 464 0.92 6.94 2.22
C ASP A 464 0.47 5.80 3.17
N SER A 465 1.40 5.27 3.99
CA SER A 465 1.15 4.12 4.87
C SER A 465 0.12 4.35 5.98
N GLY A 466 -0.22 5.60 6.31
CA GLY A 466 -1.23 6.03 7.30
C GLY A 466 -0.95 5.71 8.77
N ALA A 467 -0.24 4.62 9.06
CA ALA A 467 0.15 4.17 10.39
C ALA A 467 1.56 3.54 10.35
N PHE A 468 2.43 3.86 11.31
CA PHE A 468 3.84 3.44 11.35
C PHE A 468 4.18 2.55 12.56
N PHE A 469 5.38 1.93 12.55
CA PHE A 469 5.82 0.90 13.51
C PHE A 469 4.85 -0.30 13.67
N HIS A 470 5.12 -1.19 14.64
CA HIS A 470 4.29 -2.38 14.90
C HIS A 470 2.96 -2.03 15.61
N ASN A 471 2.93 -0.96 16.40
CA ASN A 471 1.75 -0.50 17.15
C ASN A 471 0.79 0.38 16.33
N GLY A 472 1.24 0.95 15.21
CA GLY A 472 0.41 1.78 14.34
C GLY A 472 0.00 3.12 14.94
N GLU A 473 0.62 3.56 16.05
CA GLU A 473 0.21 4.78 16.77
C GLU A 473 0.73 6.07 16.13
N PHE A 474 1.81 6.00 15.36
CA PHE A 474 2.40 7.12 14.64
C PHE A 474 1.74 7.26 13.26
N THR A 475 1.42 8.49 12.83
CA THR A 475 0.59 8.73 11.63
C THR A 475 1.32 9.38 10.45
N SER A 476 2.52 9.93 10.63
CA SER A 476 3.33 10.49 9.55
C SER A 476 4.81 10.13 9.68
N VAL A 477 5.54 10.24 8.56
CA VAL A 477 7.01 10.11 8.52
C VAL A 477 7.69 11.16 9.42
N LYS A 478 7.10 12.36 9.57
CA LYS A 478 7.66 13.40 10.45
C LYS A 478 7.58 12.98 11.93
N ASP A 479 6.46 12.42 12.38
CA ASP A 479 6.31 11.94 13.76
C ASP A 479 7.34 10.83 14.08
N VAL A 480 7.63 9.97 13.10
CA VAL A 480 8.67 8.93 13.19
C VAL A 480 10.06 9.55 13.29
N VAL A 481 10.40 10.54 12.45
CA VAL A 481 11.69 11.25 12.53
C VAL A 481 11.83 11.99 13.87
N GLU A 482 10.76 12.61 14.37
CA GLU A 482 10.75 13.28 15.67
C GLU A 482 10.91 12.29 16.84
N TYR A 483 10.35 11.07 16.75
CA TYR A 483 10.59 10.01 17.74
C TYR A 483 12.07 9.66 17.86
N PHE A 484 12.75 9.41 16.73
CA PHE A 484 14.21 9.23 16.71
C PHE A 484 14.99 10.49 17.12
N ASN A 485 14.49 11.69 16.81
CA ASN A 485 15.14 12.93 17.20
C ASN A 485 15.10 13.17 18.72
N ASN A 486 14.03 12.72 19.38
CA ASN A 486 13.87 12.77 20.83
C ASN A 486 14.64 11.64 21.55
N GLY A 487 14.66 10.42 20.99
CA GLY A 487 15.36 9.26 21.58
C GLY A 487 14.78 8.76 22.91
N VAL A 488 13.49 9.04 23.17
CA VAL A 488 12.80 8.68 24.42
C VAL A 488 11.82 7.53 24.14
N PRO A 489 11.93 6.38 24.85
CA PRO A 489 10.95 5.29 24.78
C PRO A 489 9.50 5.74 25.04
N GLN A 490 8.57 5.18 24.26
CA GLN A 490 7.14 5.33 24.45
C GLN A 490 6.61 4.51 25.65
N ASP A 491 7.10 3.27 25.82
CA ASP A 491 6.75 2.38 26.92
C ASP A 491 7.89 2.20 27.95
N SER A 492 7.48 2.03 29.20
CA SER A 492 8.34 1.84 30.37
C SER A 492 8.85 0.42 30.59
N ILE A 493 8.25 -0.61 30.00
CA ILE A 493 8.72 -2.01 30.10
C ILE A 493 9.74 -2.26 28.98
N ALA A 494 9.34 -2.05 27.72
CA ALA A 494 10.24 -2.14 26.56
C ALA A 494 11.41 -1.14 26.67
N GLY A 495 11.14 0.07 27.20
CA GLY A 495 12.14 1.11 27.48
C GLY A 495 13.04 0.88 28.71
N ASN A 496 12.83 -0.17 29.51
CA ASN A 496 13.76 -0.60 30.57
C ASN A 496 14.35 -2.00 30.32
N ALA A 497 14.03 -2.62 29.18
CA ALA A 497 14.63 -3.91 28.80
C ALA A 497 16.11 -3.74 28.42
N SER A 498 16.91 -4.78 28.67
CA SER A 498 18.36 -4.80 28.36
C SER A 498 18.68 -4.75 26.87
N THR A 499 17.67 -4.90 26.00
CA THR A 499 17.75 -4.83 24.54
C THR A 499 17.59 -3.41 23.98
N LEU A 500 17.13 -2.43 24.79
CA LEU A 500 16.83 -1.08 24.29
C LEU A 500 18.07 -0.47 23.62
N SER A 501 17.92 -0.08 22.34
CA SER A 501 19.08 0.31 21.55
C SER A 501 19.68 1.66 21.98
N THR A 502 20.99 1.67 22.24
CA THR A 502 21.78 2.89 22.37
C THR A 502 21.81 3.70 21.07
N ARG A 503 21.59 3.06 19.92
CA ARG A 503 21.47 3.72 18.60
C ARG A 503 20.16 4.50 18.44
N PHE A 504 19.17 4.25 19.30
CA PHE A 504 17.94 5.05 19.41
C PHE A 504 18.08 6.12 20.50
N THR A 505 18.52 5.73 21.70
CA THR A 505 18.55 6.66 22.85
C THR A 505 19.72 7.65 22.81
N HIS A 506 20.93 7.22 22.43
CA HIS A 506 22.15 8.04 22.45
C HIS A 506 22.97 7.87 21.15
N PRO A 507 22.40 8.11 19.96
CA PRO A 507 23.06 7.87 18.68
C PRO A 507 24.37 8.64 18.48
N ARG A 508 24.51 9.83 19.09
CA ARG A 508 25.76 10.64 19.05
C ARG A 508 26.86 10.12 20.00
N GLY A 509 26.66 8.99 20.66
CA GLY A 509 27.63 8.36 21.57
C GLY A 509 27.38 8.61 23.06
N GLU A 510 28.14 7.87 23.87
CA GLU A 510 28.01 7.85 25.34
C GLU A 510 28.23 9.24 25.96
N GLY A 511 27.30 9.67 26.82
CA GLY A 511 27.37 10.96 27.51
C GLY A 511 26.92 12.16 26.69
N SER A 512 26.38 11.95 25.48
CA SER A 512 25.54 12.97 24.82
C SER A 512 24.17 13.05 25.50
N GLU A 513 23.41 14.12 25.24
CA GLU A 513 21.96 14.14 25.51
C GLU A 513 21.25 13.02 24.70
N PRO A 514 19.97 12.73 24.95
CA PRO A 514 19.24 11.77 24.12
C PRO A 514 19.03 12.20 22.65
N GLY A 515 18.65 11.22 21.82
CA GLY A 515 18.15 11.40 20.45
C GLY A 515 19.16 11.93 19.43
N LEU A 516 18.71 12.21 18.21
CA LEU A 516 19.56 12.67 17.09
C LEU A 516 19.99 14.14 17.24
N GLY A 517 19.14 15.03 17.78
CA GLY A 517 19.43 16.46 18.01
C GLY A 517 19.47 17.32 16.75
N LEU A 518 18.76 16.89 15.72
CA LEU A 518 18.48 17.64 14.49
C LEU A 518 17.63 18.87 14.80
N SER A 519 17.87 19.95 14.06
CA SER A 519 16.99 21.12 14.00
C SER A 519 15.69 20.83 13.22
N GLU A 520 14.69 21.72 13.32
CA GLU A 520 13.43 21.55 12.60
C GLU A 520 13.63 21.50 11.07
N ASP A 521 14.55 22.30 10.51
CA ASP A 521 14.89 22.25 9.08
C ASP A 521 15.51 20.90 8.68
N GLU A 522 16.35 20.31 9.53
CA GLU A 522 16.98 19.00 9.29
C GLU A 522 15.97 17.84 9.44
N ILE A 523 15.02 17.95 10.38
CA ILE A 523 13.86 17.04 10.47
C ILE A 523 13.02 17.12 9.20
N ASN A 524 12.73 18.32 8.71
CA ASN A 524 11.93 18.54 7.50
C ASN A 524 12.67 18.01 6.25
N ASP A 525 13.98 18.22 6.13
CA ASP A 525 14.79 17.70 5.02
C ASP A 525 14.90 16.17 5.04
N LEU A 526 15.15 15.57 6.20
CA LEU A 526 15.19 14.11 6.36
C LEU A 526 13.82 13.48 6.09
N THR A 527 12.74 14.14 6.53
CA THR A 527 11.37 13.78 6.19
C THR A 527 11.18 13.84 4.67
N ALA A 528 11.50 14.94 3.99
CA ALA A 528 11.32 15.07 2.54
C ALA A 528 12.07 14.00 1.74
N PHE A 529 13.27 13.60 2.19
CA PHE A 529 13.99 12.47 1.59
C PHE A 529 13.25 11.14 1.75
N ILE A 530 12.87 10.77 2.98
CA ILE A 530 12.21 9.49 3.26
C ILE A 530 10.79 9.44 2.66
N ASN A 531 10.06 10.54 2.74
CA ASN A 531 8.65 10.68 2.38
C ASN A 531 8.46 10.76 0.86
N ASP A 532 9.23 11.62 0.17
CA ASP A 532 9.03 11.92 -1.25
C ASP A 532 10.19 11.51 -2.14
N GLY A 533 11.41 11.36 -1.59
CA GLY A 533 12.57 10.87 -2.32
C GLY A 533 12.50 9.37 -2.59
N LEU A 534 11.95 8.60 -1.64
CA LEU A 534 11.77 7.14 -1.71
C LEU A 534 10.38 6.71 -2.23
N PHE A 535 9.56 7.66 -2.72
CA PHE A 535 8.24 7.39 -3.26
C PHE A 535 8.25 7.28 -4.80
N ASP A 536 7.55 6.27 -5.31
CA ASP A 536 7.35 5.98 -6.71
C ASP A 536 5.84 5.93 -7.03
N PRO A 537 5.29 6.86 -7.84
CA PRO A 537 3.87 6.86 -8.19
C PRO A 537 3.49 5.65 -9.08
N ALA A 538 4.45 5.07 -9.81
CA ALA A 538 4.19 3.94 -10.71
C ALA A 538 3.85 2.64 -9.97
N PHE A 539 4.12 2.57 -8.65
CA PHE A 539 3.69 1.49 -7.78
C PHE A 539 2.15 1.39 -7.63
N VAL A 540 1.46 2.53 -7.83
CA VAL A 540 0.01 2.67 -7.62
C VAL A 540 -0.69 2.92 -8.95
N THR A 541 -0.25 3.95 -9.67
CA THR A 541 -0.82 4.35 -10.96
C THR A 541 -0.02 3.72 -12.09
N PHE A 542 -0.69 2.99 -12.98
CA PHE A 542 0.00 2.34 -14.10
C PHE A 542 0.67 3.36 -15.04
N ASP A 543 1.99 3.26 -15.18
CA ASP A 543 2.82 4.05 -16.09
C ASP A 543 3.51 3.11 -17.10
N PRO A 544 3.19 3.18 -18.41
CA PRO A 544 3.75 2.28 -19.43
C PRO A 544 5.23 2.52 -19.73
N ASP A 545 5.80 3.66 -19.31
CA ASP A 545 7.22 3.98 -19.48
C ASP A 545 8.04 3.69 -18.19
N SER A 546 7.42 3.13 -17.15
CA SER A 546 8.06 2.76 -15.89
C SER A 546 8.59 1.32 -15.85
N THR A 547 9.62 1.10 -15.03
CA THR A 547 10.16 -0.22 -14.65
C THR A 547 9.59 -0.75 -13.32
N THR A 548 8.67 -0.01 -12.69
CA THR A 548 7.92 -0.41 -11.50
C THR A 548 6.59 -1.03 -11.92
N ASP A 549 6.36 -2.29 -11.57
CA ASP A 549 5.05 -2.94 -11.71
C ASP A 549 4.06 -2.34 -10.70
N THR A 550 2.80 -2.09 -11.09
CA THR A 550 1.78 -1.69 -10.11
C THR A 550 1.48 -2.84 -9.15
N PHE A 551 1.29 -2.50 -7.87
CA PHE A 551 0.92 -3.48 -6.86
C PHE A 551 -0.54 -3.94 -7.03
N GLN A 552 -1.51 -3.03 -7.13
CA GLN A 552 -2.90 -3.39 -7.50
C GLN A 552 -2.98 -3.88 -8.96
N LEU A 553 -3.99 -4.68 -9.30
CA LEU A 553 -4.28 -5.06 -10.69
C LEU A 553 -4.69 -3.81 -11.48
N ASN A 554 -4.11 -3.62 -12.66
CA ASN A 554 -4.39 -2.46 -13.53
C ASN A 554 -5.11 -2.87 -14.82
N GLU A 555 -5.33 -1.92 -15.75
CA GLU A 555 -5.99 -2.15 -17.04
C GLU A 555 -5.38 -3.33 -17.83
N ARG A 556 -4.06 -3.51 -17.81
CA ARG A 556 -3.39 -4.66 -18.46
C ARG A 556 -3.69 -5.98 -17.79
N ASP A 557 -3.92 -5.97 -16.47
CA ASP A 557 -4.23 -7.17 -15.72
C ASP A 557 -5.72 -7.56 -15.80
N LEU A 558 -6.61 -6.58 -15.98
CA LEU A 558 -8.07 -6.70 -15.84
C LEU A 558 -8.86 -6.59 -17.16
N THR A 559 -8.29 -6.08 -18.26
CA THR A 559 -8.97 -6.00 -19.56
C THR A 559 -8.61 -7.21 -20.42
N TYR A 560 -9.24 -8.35 -20.10
CA TYR A 560 -9.00 -9.64 -20.75
C TYR A 560 -9.36 -9.60 -22.23
N SER A 561 -10.44 -8.93 -22.64
CA SER A 561 -10.83 -8.81 -24.06
C SER A 561 -9.72 -8.24 -24.97
N LEU A 562 -8.86 -7.39 -24.42
CA LEU A 562 -7.73 -6.78 -25.13
C LEU A 562 -6.40 -7.51 -24.90
N HIS A 563 -6.12 -7.95 -23.68
CA HIS A 563 -4.79 -8.42 -23.27
C HIS A 563 -4.69 -9.95 -23.04
N ARG A 564 -5.80 -10.61 -22.73
CA ARG A 564 -5.89 -12.06 -22.46
C ARG A 564 -7.21 -12.65 -23.01
N PRO A 565 -7.47 -12.59 -24.34
CA PRO A 565 -8.69 -13.12 -24.92
C PRO A 565 -8.81 -14.66 -24.78
N ASP A 566 -7.71 -15.35 -24.45
CA ASP A 566 -7.72 -16.75 -24.04
C ASP A 566 -8.39 -16.97 -22.67
N LEU A 567 -8.37 -15.97 -21.78
CA LEU A 567 -9.08 -15.97 -20.50
C LEU A 567 -10.51 -15.44 -20.63
N GLU A 568 -10.75 -14.42 -21.46
CA GLU A 568 -12.11 -13.97 -21.83
C GLU A 568 -12.94 -15.14 -22.38
N THR A 569 -12.37 -15.93 -23.30
CA THR A 569 -12.98 -17.16 -23.86
C THR A 569 -13.31 -18.21 -22.79
N LEU A 570 -12.63 -18.16 -21.64
CA LEU A 570 -12.84 -19.05 -20.48
C LEU A 570 -13.77 -18.44 -19.41
N GLY A 571 -14.35 -17.27 -19.66
CA GLY A 571 -15.30 -16.59 -18.78
C GLY A 571 -14.71 -15.52 -17.87
N ALA A 572 -13.48 -15.07 -18.09
CA ALA A 572 -12.96 -13.88 -17.42
C ALA A 572 -13.77 -12.63 -17.83
N VAL A 573 -14.00 -11.71 -16.89
CA VAL A 573 -14.84 -10.53 -17.08
C VAL A 573 -13.98 -9.28 -16.94
N ASP A 574 -14.03 -8.39 -17.93
CA ASP A 574 -13.25 -7.15 -17.92
C ASP A 574 -13.53 -6.31 -16.65
N GLY A 575 -12.46 -5.79 -16.05
CA GLY A 575 -12.51 -5.05 -14.79
C GLY A 575 -12.64 -5.92 -13.52
N ARG A 576 -12.52 -7.25 -13.62
CA ARG A 576 -12.65 -8.19 -12.48
C ARG A 576 -11.41 -9.05 -12.28
N VAL A 577 -11.24 -9.57 -11.06
CA VAL A 577 -10.27 -10.65 -10.80
C VAL A 577 -10.66 -11.94 -11.53
N ALA A 578 -9.76 -12.91 -11.60
CA ALA A 578 -9.94 -14.16 -12.36
C ALA A 578 -11.19 -14.99 -11.98
N SER A 579 -11.78 -14.80 -10.80
CA SER A 579 -13.07 -15.38 -10.38
C SER A 579 -14.33 -14.65 -10.89
N GLY A 580 -14.19 -13.43 -11.43
CA GLY A 580 -15.29 -12.51 -11.75
C GLY A 580 -15.76 -11.63 -10.59
N LEU A 581 -15.22 -11.83 -9.38
CA LEU A 581 -15.48 -11.00 -8.21
C LEU A 581 -14.83 -9.60 -8.33
N PRO A 582 -15.14 -8.65 -7.43
CA PRO A 582 -14.38 -7.41 -7.30
C PRO A 582 -12.95 -7.70 -6.80
N GLN A 583 -12.03 -6.78 -7.06
CA GLN A 583 -10.68 -6.82 -6.48
C GLN A 583 -10.74 -6.61 -4.96
N ASP A 584 -9.84 -7.27 -4.24
CA ASP A 584 -9.58 -7.21 -2.80
C ASP A 584 -10.71 -7.77 -1.92
N ASN A 585 -11.97 -7.43 -2.21
CA ASN A 585 -13.11 -7.70 -1.34
C ASN A 585 -14.46 -7.70 -2.08
N ASN A 586 -15.33 -8.69 -1.80
CA ASN A 586 -16.68 -8.81 -2.39
C ASN A 586 -17.82 -8.34 -1.45
N ASP A 587 -17.56 -7.63 -0.36
CA ASP A 587 -18.63 -7.07 0.49
C ASP A 587 -19.47 -6.01 -0.24
N LEU A 588 -20.71 -5.78 0.22
CA LEU A 588 -21.67 -4.87 -0.39
C LEU A 588 -21.20 -3.40 -0.43
N LEU A 589 -20.45 -2.92 0.57
CA LEU A 589 -19.86 -1.59 0.57
C LEU A 589 -18.75 -1.48 -0.48
N SER A 590 -17.76 -2.39 -0.49
CA SER A 590 -16.74 -2.40 -1.56
C SER A 590 -17.35 -2.53 -2.97
N ARG A 591 -18.46 -3.25 -3.14
CA ARG A 591 -19.17 -3.33 -4.43
C ARG A 591 -19.86 -2.01 -4.81
N ARG A 592 -20.52 -1.32 -3.87
CA ARG A 592 -21.07 0.03 -4.11
C ARG A 592 -19.97 1.07 -4.34
N ASP A 593 -18.82 0.94 -3.68
CA ASP A 593 -17.65 1.81 -3.83
C ASP A 593 -17.03 1.68 -5.24
N LEU A 594 -17.00 0.47 -5.80
CA LEU A 594 -16.51 0.21 -7.16
C LEU A 594 -17.58 0.45 -8.25
N GLY A 595 -18.77 0.93 -7.90
CA GLY A 595 -19.90 1.11 -8.82
C GLY A 595 -20.42 -0.20 -9.45
N ILE A 596 -20.12 -1.33 -8.83
CA ILE A 596 -20.47 -2.69 -9.28
C ILE A 596 -21.93 -3.01 -8.98
N ASP A 597 -22.39 -2.60 -7.79
CA ASP A 597 -23.78 -2.67 -7.39
C ASP A 597 -24.45 -1.29 -7.56
N PRO A 598 -25.77 -1.23 -7.81
CA PRO A 598 -26.50 0.03 -7.89
C PRO A 598 -26.41 0.81 -6.56
N PRO A 599 -26.50 2.15 -6.60
CA PRO A 599 -26.57 2.96 -5.39
C PRO A 599 -27.71 2.52 -4.46
N LEU A 600 -27.42 2.46 -3.17
CA LEU A 600 -28.37 2.09 -2.12
C LEU A 600 -29.32 3.25 -1.82
N ASP A 601 -30.64 3.03 -1.88
CA ASP A 601 -31.61 4.02 -1.42
C ASP A 601 -31.47 4.24 0.10
N VAL A 602 -31.26 5.50 0.48
CA VAL A 602 -31.09 5.98 1.85
C VAL A 602 -32.10 7.09 2.19
N THR A 603 -33.13 7.29 1.35
CA THR A 603 -34.14 8.35 1.53
C THR A 603 -34.86 8.21 2.86
N ASP A 604 -35.36 7.02 3.21
CA ASP A 604 -36.01 6.74 4.50
C ASP A 604 -35.05 6.79 5.71
N ARG A 605 -33.74 6.89 5.48
CA ARG A 605 -32.72 7.06 6.53
C ARG A 605 -32.43 8.53 6.82
N LEU A 606 -32.87 9.44 5.96
CA LEU A 606 -32.53 10.85 5.97
C LEU A 606 -33.74 11.73 6.29
N THR A 607 -33.58 12.64 7.25
CA THR A 607 -34.48 13.80 7.38
C THR A 607 -33.93 14.96 6.56
N VAL A 608 -34.63 15.33 5.50
CA VAL A 608 -34.28 16.45 4.61
C VAL A 608 -35.18 17.64 4.91
N SER A 609 -34.59 18.82 5.09
CA SER A 609 -35.33 20.03 5.46
C SER A 609 -34.82 21.28 4.73
N LEU A 610 -35.75 22.04 4.16
CA LEU A 610 -35.48 23.32 3.48
C LEU A 610 -35.22 24.41 4.52
N SER A 611 -33.96 24.73 4.76
CA SER A 611 -33.53 25.73 5.76
C SER A 611 -33.61 27.17 5.22
N LYS A 612 -33.39 27.34 3.90
CA LYS A 612 -33.54 28.62 3.22
C LYS A 612 -33.99 28.41 1.79
N GLN A 613 -34.98 29.19 1.37
CA GLN A 613 -35.36 29.40 -0.04
C GLN A 613 -35.21 30.89 -0.37
N SER A 614 -34.68 31.21 -1.55
CA SER A 614 -34.58 32.59 -2.03
C SER A 614 -34.56 32.65 -3.55
N ILE A 615 -35.29 33.59 -4.12
CA ILE A 615 -35.24 33.94 -5.54
C ILE A 615 -34.22 35.07 -5.73
N VAL A 616 -33.40 34.98 -6.77
CA VAL A 616 -32.25 35.83 -7.06
C VAL A 616 -32.39 36.38 -8.47
N ASN A 617 -32.31 37.70 -8.62
CA ASN A 617 -32.51 38.43 -9.88
C ASN A 617 -33.83 38.08 -10.61
N ASP A 618 -34.85 37.69 -9.84
CA ASP A 618 -36.18 37.27 -10.29
C ASP A 618 -36.24 36.01 -11.20
N THR A 619 -35.10 35.44 -11.61
CA THR A 619 -35.04 34.28 -12.54
C THR A 619 -34.34 33.02 -12.00
N GLU A 620 -33.62 33.08 -10.88
CA GLU A 620 -32.95 31.91 -10.26
C GLU A 620 -33.48 31.64 -8.85
N GLN A 621 -33.95 30.42 -8.58
CA GLN A 621 -34.28 29.95 -7.23
C GLN A 621 -33.09 29.21 -6.62
N GLN A 622 -32.74 29.56 -5.39
CA GLN A 622 -31.73 28.89 -4.58
C GLN A 622 -32.37 28.30 -3.32
N ASP A 623 -32.25 26.98 -3.16
CA ASP A 623 -32.77 26.22 -2.04
C ASP A 623 -31.63 25.55 -1.26
N THR A 624 -31.37 26.01 -0.04
CA THR A 624 -30.42 25.40 0.89
C THR A 624 -31.13 24.38 1.76
N HIS A 625 -30.84 23.11 1.53
CA HIS A 625 -31.30 21.97 2.33
C HIS A 625 -30.32 21.63 3.45
N ILE A 626 -30.85 21.11 4.54
CA ILE A 626 -30.11 20.41 5.60
C ILE A 626 -30.57 18.96 5.57
N ILE A 627 -29.60 18.04 5.50
CA ILE A 627 -29.80 16.60 5.30
C ILE A 627 -29.18 15.90 6.51
N HIS A 628 -30.01 15.38 7.42
CA HIS A 628 -29.57 14.67 8.64
C HIS A 628 -29.79 13.17 8.52
N ASN A 629 -28.81 12.36 8.94
CA ASN A 629 -28.99 10.93 9.11
C ASN A 629 -29.76 10.66 10.42
N THR A 630 -30.98 10.16 10.28
CA THR A 630 -31.88 9.82 11.39
C THR A 630 -32.06 8.31 11.57
N SER A 631 -31.25 7.50 10.88
CA SER A 631 -31.12 6.06 11.13
C SER A 631 -30.03 5.73 12.15
N ASP A 632 -29.96 4.47 12.55
CA ASP A 632 -28.88 3.85 13.34
C ASP A 632 -27.70 3.35 12.48
N SER A 633 -27.85 3.35 11.15
CA SER A 633 -26.82 2.99 10.17
C SER A 633 -26.01 4.19 9.67
N MET A 634 -24.76 3.98 9.25
CA MET A 634 -24.02 5.01 8.51
C MET A 634 -24.54 5.13 7.06
N ILE A 635 -24.35 6.30 6.46
CA ILE A 635 -24.53 6.54 5.02
C ILE A 635 -23.15 6.81 4.44
N ASP A 636 -22.73 6.00 3.46
CA ASP A 636 -21.33 5.85 3.10
C ASP A 636 -20.96 6.46 1.74
N THR A 637 -19.67 6.84 1.63
CA THR A 637 -18.91 7.14 0.41
C THR A 637 -19.35 8.42 -0.31
N HIS A 638 -20.54 8.40 -0.89
CA HIS A 638 -21.14 9.51 -1.64
C HIS A 638 -22.63 9.58 -1.34
N LEU A 639 -23.18 10.79 -1.25
CA LEU A 639 -24.62 11.01 -1.34
C LEU A 639 -24.97 11.49 -2.75
N ILE A 640 -25.72 10.68 -3.48
CA ILE A 640 -26.35 11.09 -4.74
C ILE A 640 -27.72 11.69 -4.41
N ILE A 641 -27.97 12.90 -4.90
CA ILE A 641 -29.24 13.60 -4.76
C ILE A 641 -29.89 13.70 -6.14
N VAL A 642 -30.90 12.89 -6.41
CA VAL A 642 -31.67 12.91 -7.67
C VAL A 642 -32.90 13.79 -7.46
N LEU A 643 -33.13 14.75 -8.37
CA LEU A 643 -34.30 15.61 -8.35
C LEU A 643 -35.44 14.97 -9.15
N LYS A 644 -36.50 14.60 -8.45
CA LYS A 644 -37.70 13.93 -8.97
C LYS A 644 -38.82 14.95 -9.18
N ASP A 645 -39.74 14.68 -10.10
CA ASP A 645 -40.94 15.48 -10.37
C ASP A 645 -40.65 16.97 -10.71
N LEU A 646 -39.51 17.23 -11.36
CA LEU A 646 -39.14 18.56 -11.87
C LEU A 646 -40.07 18.97 -13.04
N PRO A 647 -40.53 20.23 -13.15
CA PRO A 647 -41.29 20.68 -14.30
C PRO A 647 -40.47 20.68 -15.61
N ASP A 648 -41.09 20.27 -16.73
CA ASP A 648 -40.49 20.15 -18.07
C ASP A 648 -39.75 21.40 -18.56
N ASP A 649 -40.14 22.59 -18.07
CA ASP A 649 -39.61 23.90 -18.45
C ASP A 649 -38.50 24.42 -17.52
N VAL A 650 -38.11 23.66 -16.50
CA VAL A 650 -37.07 24.02 -15.53
C VAL A 650 -35.73 23.34 -15.88
N VAL A 651 -34.62 23.95 -15.46
CA VAL A 651 -33.29 23.33 -15.44
C VAL A 651 -32.60 23.52 -14.09
N VAL A 652 -31.88 22.47 -13.67
CA VAL A 652 -30.98 22.50 -12.51
C VAL A 652 -29.63 23.08 -12.92
N LEU A 653 -29.06 23.96 -12.12
CA LEU A 653 -27.73 24.51 -12.34
C LEU A 653 -26.69 23.74 -11.53
N GLN A 654 -25.52 23.49 -12.14
CA GLN A 654 -24.35 22.87 -11.50
C GLN A 654 -24.54 21.40 -11.06
N HIS A 655 -25.51 20.68 -11.62
CA HIS A 655 -25.69 19.23 -11.43
C HIS A 655 -24.54 18.41 -12.04
N ASN A 656 -24.36 17.16 -11.58
CA ASN A 656 -23.26 16.28 -12.00
C ASN A 656 -23.62 15.38 -13.19
N GLY A 657 -24.90 15.06 -13.38
CA GLY A 657 -25.37 14.22 -14.48
C GLY A 657 -26.89 14.12 -14.54
N MET A 658 -27.38 13.21 -15.38
CA MET A 658 -28.79 12.83 -15.51
C MET A 658 -28.91 11.31 -15.29
N THR A 659 -30.03 10.84 -14.71
CA THR A 659 -30.35 9.39 -14.64
C THR A 659 -30.75 8.85 -16.01
N GLU A 660 -30.98 7.53 -16.13
CA GLU A 660 -31.60 6.93 -17.33
C GLU A 660 -33.01 7.46 -17.67
N ASN A 661 -33.64 8.21 -16.75
CA ASN A 661 -34.97 8.81 -16.92
C ASN A 661 -34.91 10.33 -17.18
N ASP A 662 -33.75 10.85 -17.62
CA ASP A 662 -33.47 12.29 -17.83
C ASP A 662 -33.62 13.14 -16.55
N GLU A 663 -33.46 12.55 -15.36
CA GLU A 663 -33.60 13.28 -14.08
C GLU A 663 -32.26 13.82 -13.59
N PRO A 664 -32.11 15.14 -13.35
CA PRO A 664 -30.84 15.73 -12.94
C PRO A 664 -30.44 15.32 -11.53
N TYR A 665 -29.16 14.95 -11.34
CA TYR A 665 -28.62 14.56 -10.05
C TYR A 665 -27.33 15.30 -9.67
N PHE A 666 -27.13 15.49 -8.36
CA PHE A 666 -25.85 15.87 -7.75
C PHE A 666 -25.17 14.64 -7.14
N ARG A 667 -23.84 14.58 -7.16
CA ARG A 667 -23.02 13.58 -6.47
C ARG A 667 -22.14 14.31 -5.46
N LEU A 668 -22.45 14.16 -4.18
CA LEU A 668 -21.74 14.81 -3.08
C LEU A 668 -20.74 13.84 -2.46
N PHE A 669 -19.47 14.24 -2.45
CA PHE A 669 -18.41 13.61 -1.67
C PHE A 669 -18.64 13.93 -0.19
N LEU A 670 -18.60 12.91 0.66
CA LEU A 670 -18.79 13.07 2.11
C LEU A 670 -17.46 13.44 2.75
N GLN A 671 -17.39 14.55 3.49
CA GLN A 671 -16.12 15.10 4.01
C GLN A 671 -15.34 14.11 4.89
N ASN A 672 -16.02 13.24 5.63
CA ASN A 672 -15.42 12.18 6.45
C ASN A 672 -15.64 10.78 5.85
N GLY A 673 -16.00 10.68 4.57
CA GLY A 673 -16.41 9.44 3.90
C GLY A 673 -17.77 8.89 4.35
N VAL A 674 -18.41 9.48 5.36
CA VAL A 674 -19.68 9.02 5.96
C VAL A 674 -20.57 10.18 6.41
N ILE A 675 -21.87 9.90 6.59
CA ILE A 675 -22.76 10.63 7.51
C ILE A 675 -23.14 9.65 8.65
N THR A 676 -22.64 9.92 9.86
CA THR A 676 -22.93 9.16 11.08
C THR A 676 -24.39 9.32 11.50
N PRO A 677 -25.01 8.34 12.18
CA PRO A 677 -26.25 8.55 12.95
C PRO A 677 -26.26 9.84 13.77
N GLY A 678 -27.22 10.73 13.52
CA GLY A 678 -27.35 12.04 14.16
C GLY A 678 -26.63 13.21 13.46
N ASP A 679 -25.58 12.94 12.68
CA ASP A 679 -24.89 13.97 11.89
C ASP A 679 -25.73 14.44 10.70
N GLY A 680 -25.27 15.50 10.03
CA GLY A 680 -25.89 16.00 8.82
C GLY A 680 -25.00 16.93 8.01
N ILE A 681 -25.38 17.12 6.75
CA ILE A 681 -24.71 18.01 5.80
C ILE A 681 -25.69 19.08 5.29
N SER A 682 -25.16 20.12 4.65
CA SER A 682 -25.97 21.08 3.90
C SER A 682 -25.58 21.08 2.43
N HIS A 683 -26.58 21.18 1.56
CA HIS A 683 -26.40 21.33 0.12
C HIS A 683 -27.33 22.43 -0.41
N THR A 684 -26.91 23.16 -1.45
CA THR A 684 -27.73 24.23 -2.06
C THR A 684 -27.99 23.93 -3.52
N ILE A 685 -29.25 23.63 -3.82
CA ILE A 685 -29.78 23.39 -5.16
C ILE A 685 -30.10 24.74 -5.81
N LYS A 686 -29.90 24.84 -7.13
CA LYS A 686 -30.18 26.04 -7.92
C LYS A 686 -31.00 25.69 -9.16
N LEU A 687 -32.02 26.49 -9.43
CA LEU A 687 -33.07 26.21 -10.43
C LEU A 687 -33.42 27.48 -11.20
N ARG A 688 -33.76 27.35 -12.48
CA ARG A 688 -34.37 28.42 -13.30
C ARG A 688 -35.24 27.84 -14.42
N HIS A 689 -36.11 28.66 -14.99
CA HIS A 689 -36.80 28.31 -16.23
C HIS A 689 -35.82 28.30 -17.43
N GLN A 690 -36.05 27.43 -18.41
CA GLN A 690 -35.21 27.23 -19.59
C GLN A 690 -35.15 28.47 -20.51
N ASP A 691 -36.17 29.32 -20.47
CA ASP A 691 -36.29 30.56 -21.26
C ASP A 691 -35.85 31.82 -20.49
N ASP A 692 -35.28 31.66 -19.28
CA ASP A 692 -34.92 32.74 -18.35
C ASP A 692 -36.12 33.65 -17.95
N SER A 693 -37.34 33.09 -17.90
CA SER A 693 -38.53 33.78 -17.39
C SER A 693 -38.56 33.96 -15.86
N GLU A 694 -39.39 34.91 -15.39
CA GLU A 694 -39.49 35.31 -13.97
C GLU A 694 -40.15 34.22 -13.10
N ILE A 695 -39.46 33.78 -12.05
CA ILE A 695 -39.99 32.84 -11.04
C ILE A 695 -40.99 33.58 -10.14
N THR A 696 -42.26 33.58 -10.54
CA THR A 696 -43.35 34.22 -9.78
C THR A 696 -43.93 33.35 -8.67
N THR A 697 -43.63 32.05 -8.66
CA THR A 697 -44.02 31.07 -7.62
C THR A 697 -42.85 30.10 -7.45
N PRO A 698 -42.48 29.70 -6.21
CA PRO A 698 -41.36 28.78 -6.02
C PRO A 698 -41.55 27.44 -6.74
N ILE A 699 -40.51 27.06 -7.49
CA ILE A 699 -40.40 25.77 -8.16
C ILE A 699 -40.40 24.67 -7.08
N SER A 700 -41.20 23.63 -7.31
CA SER A 700 -41.34 22.48 -6.42
C SER A 700 -40.83 21.21 -7.10
N TYR A 701 -40.26 20.30 -6.31
CA TYR A 701 -39.63 19.05 -6.73
C TYR A 701 -39.51 18.12 -5.53
N ASN A 702 -39.30 16.83 -5.76
CA ASN A 702 -38.99 15.83 -4.74
C ASN A 702 -37.50 15.45 -4.80
N LEU A 703 -36.98 14.86 -3.73
CA LEU A 703 -35.58 14.43 -3.63
C LEU A 703 -35.50 12.94 -3.30
N LEU A 704 -34.83 12.18 -4.17
CA LEU A 704 -34.44 10.79 -3.96
C LEU A 704 -32.96 10.78 -3.56
N MET A 705 -32.62 10.08 -2.47
CA MET A 705 -31.30 10.08 -1.87
C MET A 705 -30.67 8.69 -1.94
N LEU A 706 -29.55 8.55 -2.66
CA LEU A 706 -28.87 7.27 -2.87
C LEU A 706 -27.41 7.30 -2.37
N SER A 707 -26.83 6.16 -2.03
CA SER A 707 -25.45 6.02 -1.51
C SER A 707 -24.62 5.01 -2.31
N GLY A 708 -23.45 5.44 -2.78
CA GLY A 708 -22.51 4.63 -3.57
C GLY A 708 -21.94 5.33 -4.82
N GLN A 709 -20.99 4.70 -5.50
CA GLN A 709 -20.35 5.26 -6.71
C GLN A 709 -21.07 4.91 -8.02
N GLY A 710 -21.94 3.89 -8.03
CA GLY A 710 -22.72 3.50 -9.21
C GLY A 710 -23.54 4.66 -9.83
N ASN A 711 -23.91 4.51 -11.09
CA ASN A 711 -24.79 5.47 -11.76
C ASN A 711 -26.24 5.35 -11.24
N PRO A 712 -26.95 6.48 -11.03
CA PRO A 712 -28.33 6.51 -10.53
C PRO A 712 -29.40 6.51 -11.65
#